data_AF-A0A7C5TCL9-F1
#
_entry.id   AF-A0A7C5TCL9-F1
#
_cell.length_a   1.000
_cell.length_b   1.000
_cell.length_c   1.000
_cell.angle_alpha   90.00
_cell.angle_beta   90.00
_cell.angle_gamma   90.00
#
_symmetry.space_group_name_H-M   'P 1'
#
loop_
_entity.id
_entity.type
_entity.pdbx_description
1 polymer ?
#
loop_
_entity_poly.entity_id
_entity_poly.type
_entity_poly.pdbx_seq_one_letter_code
_entity_poly.pdbx_strand_id
1 'polypeptide(L)'
;MSRVDSENVLLSKGYSYLKIIEHGSEPEYTDISFKEIIPEFSQLEIGNHKLYKHQYLTYLKLKEGYNVVLTAGTGSGKTEAWVLYSLQRIKNGGRFYVLALYPTLALANDQIKRLEKYVSAIGGRLVQLDSVKKEEMSSKLGGTEFRKVIALSNIVVTNPAFLLHDLKKFFIRKESAILSHLYPRLNMLVMDELDFYGPRSLALLMAMVSLISKITGEPPQVVALSAGIANPEDLCFFLREVTGRECVSVKGVPFRVENRAFIVLGKNLESVWKRVLEVWKEAEYRNPELRTLADKVYDFNKFKNDAYQLVSILEGLGYELPSIHVDPVELIMEYFKDDYVTLVFTRSISTAEELVRFIKARVGENVPIASHHHLIPKKTRELIEERARQGEIKVVVSPRTLSQGIDIGLIARVIHLGLPDSVREFHQREGRKGRRRELGYSETLIIPYSRWDRELLVNGIGTFMQWLNLGLEKTLINPGNLYLHLFTGIVKLISPWFRQDLSEREVEALKRAEVIDGYGGINAKRLREVFDKINFYEYAPPYGIKRYLERGDRRIALEPIGHCDLVEKFQPGCIDPGEEALVVSLEHGKTSRVVKCVVERSIREVDFKAYDGLSVALEEYRFIKLKWGETPHIIKDLLAGRVSSDVLCVVYTPKNGFGKYVKIPERCIWTIKSEKPKYLVARNKPLVYYDKRAIYVPMPTGGEYRDFMYGYAYSIDARENIDLIRLGLAYLVVILRRYLGMPLGTVLYDVTRVGEYKYFSLHEPEAAGVVEKLDWLSLRKLVESHNPDDLDRIFVSEIDDIAYSTLIAIEFNWDLVRESALRVIDYVLARDMIKATFRGAELAIPRPSPALKILAYSIVSEVLDEESAIPTLLAGHGIYDGEVFAGGVDLYPPIPFVKPPQSLLEVEERILNKVFYENFKLLVECRESALLQLKQSNLKKLAALVEGNKNLVIELVNLAENIDISPLSVDEVAEAAGFKLQVSYAKVRDVLRKVGEYKKLLDSEREAILKYLEGKSKALYAAYLILSSVRNARL
;
A
#
# COMPACT_ATOMS: atom_id res chain seq x y z
N MET A 1 -13.65 -23.02 -39.53
CA MET A 1 -13.42 -23.24 -38.09
C MET A 1 -14.75 -23.31 -37.39
N SER A 2 -14.99 -24.34 -36.58
CA SER A 2 -16.20 -24.51 -35.76
C SER A 2 -15.97 -23.86 -34.40
N ARG A 3 -16.77 -22.84 -34.07
CA ARG A 3 -16.76 -22.18 -32.76
C ARG A 3 -17.88 -22.78 -31.90
N VAL A 4 -17.55 -23.23 -30.71
CA VAL A 4 -18.58 -23.59 -29.71
C VAL A 4 -19.11 -22.29 -29.12
N ASP A 5 -20.43 -22.11 -29.10
CA ASP A 5 -21.07 -20.93 -28.49
C ASP A 5 -21.49 -21.26 -27.05
N SER A 6 -21.02 -20.47 -26.09
CA SER A 6 -21.23 -20.74 -24.67
C SER A 6 -22.69 -20.56 -24.24
N GLU A 7 -23.47 -19.72 -24.91
CA GLU A 7 -24.90 -19.54 -24.62
C GLU A 7 -25.66 -20.83 -24.91
N ASN A 8 -25.39 -21.45 -26.06
CA ASN A 8 -25.97 -22.72 -26.46
C ASN A 8 -25.55 -23.86 -25.51
N VAL A 9 -24.28 -23.89 -25.08
CA VAL A 9 -23.80 -24.85 -24.08
C VAL A 9 -24.56 -24.69 -22.77
N LEU A 10 -24.69 -23.47 -22.25
CA LEU A 10 -25.38 -23.22 -20.98
C LEU A 10 -26.87 -23.61 -21.07
N LEU A 11 -27.57 -23.21 -22.14
CA LEU A 11 -28.99 -23.55 -22.34
C LEU A 11 -29.20 -25.07 -22.46
N SER A 12 -28.40 -25.75 -23.30
CA SER A 12 -28.54 -27.20 -23.53
C SER A 12 -28.28 -28.04 -22.28
N LYS A 13 -27.47 -27.54 -21.34
CA LYS A 13 -27.18 -28.20 -20.05
C LYS A 13 -28.09 -27.71 -18.91
N GLY A 14 -29.04 -26.81 -19.18
CA GLY A 14 -30.02 -26.34 -18.19
C GLY A 14 -29.47 -25.32 -17.19
N TYR A 15 -28.45 -24.53 -17.57
CA TYR A 15 -27.91 -23.47 -16.73
C TYR A 15 -28.65 -22.14 -16.94
N SER A 16 -28.98 -21.49 -15.82
CA SER A 16 -29.37 -20.08 -15.80
C SER A 16 -28.12 -19.20 -15.78
N TYR A 17 -28.14 -18.10 -16.53
CA TYR A 17 -27.02 -17.16 -16.62
C TYR A 17 -27.49 -15.72 -16.84
N LEU A 18 -26.60 -14.77 -16.55
CA LEU A 18 -26.68 -13.39 -17.03
C LEU A 18 -25.70 -13.19 -18.19
N LYS A 19 -26.19 -12.63 -19.30
CA LYS A 19 -25.38 -12.28 -20.46
C LYS A 19 -25.10 -10.78 -20.48
N ILE A 20 -23.83 -10.41 -20.61
CA ILE A 20 -23.36 -9.04 -20.75
C ILE A 20 -22.57 -8.97 -22.05
N ILE A 21 -22.86 -7.96 -22.88
CA ILE A 21 -22.13 -7.73 -24.12
C ILE A 21 -21.24 -6.51 -23.90
N GLU A 22 -19.94 -6.73 -23.93
CA GLU A 22 -18.94 -5.69 -23.95
C GLU A 22 -18.56 -5.41 -25.41
N HIS A 23 -18.75 -4.16 -25.84
CA HIS A 23 -18.41 -3.77 -27.20
C HIS A 23 -16.90 -3.88 -27.45
N GLY A 24 -16.55 -4.31 -28.66
CA GLY A 24 -15.15 -4.34 -29.11
C GLY A 24 -14.55 -2.93 -29.21
N SER A 25 -13.23 -2.88 -29.27
CA SER A 25 -12.48 -1.64 -29.46
C SER A 25 -11.52 -1.78 -30.63
N GLU A 26 -11.51 -0.80 -31.53
CA GLU A 26 -10.53 -0.70 -32.61
C GLU A 26 -9.49 0.40 -32.28
N PRO A 27 -8.19 0.11 -32.41
CA PRO A 27 -7.17 1.14 -32.33
C PRO A 27 -7.20 2.02 -33.57
N GLU A 28 -6.88 3.30 -33.42
CA GLU A 28 -6.65 4.17 -34.56
C GLU A 28 -5.34 3.78 -35.27
N TYR A 29 -5.38 3.63 -36.59
CA TYR A 29 -4.20 3.34 -37.42
C TYR A 29 -3.72 4.59 -38.14
N THR A 30 -2.43 4.65 -38.43
CA THR A 30 -1.85 5.59 -39.38
C THR A 30 -1.77 4.96 -40.77
N ASP A 31 -1.54 5.76 -41.80
CA ASP A 31 -1.26 5.23 -43.14
C ASP A 31 0.16 4.70 -43.33
N ILE A 32 1.01 4.84 -42.31
CA ILE A 32 2.41 4.46 -42.36
C ILE A 32 2.57 3.03 -41.87
N SER A 33 3.27 2.21 -42.66
CA SER A 33 3.62 0.84 -42.29
C SER A 33 4.95 0.71 -41.56
N PHE A 34 5.17 -0.40 -40.87
CA PHE A 34 6.44 -0.67 -40.17
C PHE A 34 7.66 -0.61 -41.11
N LYS A 35 7.55 -1.13 -42.35
CA LYS A 35 8.64 -1.12 -43.33
C LYS A 35 8.99 0.29 -43.85
N GLU A 36 8.06 1.24 -43.78
CA GLU A 36 8.34 2.63 -44.15
C GLU A 36 9.25 3.32 -43.13
N ILE A 37 9.19 2.90 -41.86
CA ILE A 37 10.12 3.39 -40.82
C ILE A 37 11.42 2.58 -40.83
N ILE A 38 11.33 1.24 -40.90
CA ILE A 38 12.46 0.31 -40.91
C ILE A 38 12.37 -0.58 -42.16
N PRO A 39 13.01 -0.20 -43.28
CA PRO A 39 12.93 -0.94 -44.56
C PRO A 39 13.28 -2.43 -44.46
N GLU A 40 14.20 -2.80 -43.56
CA GLU A 40 14.58 -4.18 -43.28
C GLU A 40 13.43 -5.05 -42.78
N PHE A 41 12.35 -4.45 -42.25
CA PHE A 41 11.18 -5.22 -41.83
C PHE A 41 10.39 -5.77 -43.01
N SER A 42 10.74 -5.44 -44.27
CA SER A 42 10.13 -6.05 -45.46
C SER A 42 10.27 -7.58 -45.48
N GLN A 43 11.29 -8.13 -44.83
CA GLN A 43 11.51 -9.59 -44.67
C GLN A 43 10.76 -10.20 -43.47
N LEU A 44 10.09 -9.37 -42.66
CA LEU A 44 9.32 -9.78 -41.49
C LEU A 44 7.83 -9.58 -41.78
N GLU A 45 7.00 -10.46 -41.23
CA GLU A 45 5.54 -10.37 -41.37
C GLU A 45 5.00 -9.01 -40.92
N ILE A 46 5.53 -8.46 -39.82
CA ILE A 46 5.13 -7.16 -39.27
C ILE A 46 5.36 -5.99 -40.22
N GLY A 47 6.27 -6.10 -41.20
CA GLY A 47 6.68 -4.99 -42.07
C GLY A 47 5.52 -4.35 -42.84
N ASN A 48 4.53 -5.15 -43.26
CA ASN A 48 3.38 -4.67 -44.02
C ASN A 48 2.22 -4.15 -43.15
N HIS A 49 2.30 -4.30 -41.82
CA HIS A 49 1.25 -3.81 -40.94
C HIS A 49 1.32 -2.29 -40.81
N LYS A 50 0.14 -1.64 -40.75
CA LYS A 50 0.01 -0.22 -40.41
C LYS A 50 0.32 0.00 -38.93
N LEU A 51 0.99 1.10 -38.60
CA LEU A 51 1.27 1.49 -37.23
C LEU A 51 0.00 2.00 -36.54
N TYR A 52 -0.17 1.66 -35.27
CA TYR A 52 -1.16 2.33 -34.45
C TYR A 52 -0.77 3.81 -34.25
N LYS A 53 -1.76 4.68 -34.12
CA LYS A 53 -1.55 6.11 -33.88
C LYS A 53 -0.72 6.36 -32.62
N HIS A 54 -0.97 5.65 -31.53
CA HIS A 54 -0.17 5.78 -30.30
C HIS A 54 1.27 5.28 -30.47
N GLN A 55 1.52 4.26 -31.30
CA GLN A 55 2.88 3.81 -31.64
C GLN A 55 3.61 4.90 -32.42
N TYR A 56 2.97 5.43 -33.46
CA TYR A 56 3.58 6.45 -34.32
C TYR A 56 3.81 7.77 -33.58
N LEU A 57 2.85 8.22 -32.77
CA LEU A 57 3.00 9.40 -31.90
C LEU A 57 4.14 9.21 -30.90
N THR A 58 4.25 8.03 -30.28
CA THR A 58 5.39 7.71 -29.41
C THR A 58 6.71 7.80 -30.16
N TYR A 59 6.80 7.18 -31.34
CA TYR A 59 7.98 7.26 -32.20
C TYR A 59 8.37 8.71 -32.54
N LEU A 60 7.41 9.55 -32.94
CA LEU A 60 7.65 10.96 -33.24
C LEU A 60 8.15 11.74 -32.02
N LYS A 61 7.53 11.56 -30.85
CA LYS A 61 7.93 12.25 -29.63
C LYS A 61 9.32 11.83 -29.15
N LEU A 62 9.67 10.54 -29.31
CA LEU A 62 11.04 10.09 -29.06
C LEU A 62 12.04 10.72 -30.04
N LYS A 63 11.68 10.88 -31.31
CA LYS A 63 12.51 11.57 -32.32
C LYS A 63 12.71 13.05 -32.00
N GLU A 64 11.71 13.71 -31.42
CA GLU A 64 11.78 15.09 -30.92
C GLU A 64 12.62 15.22 -29.63
N GLY A 65 13.06 14.12 -29.02
CA GLY A 65 13.91 14.13 -27.83
C GLY A 65 13.18 13.99 -26.49
N TYR A 66 11.84 13.80 -26.51
CA TYR A 66 11.01 13.70 -25.32
C TYR A 66 11.21 12.38 -24.57
N ASN A 67 10.92 12.41 -23.26
CA ASN A 67 10.53 11.23 -22.50
C ASN A 67 9.07 10.88 -22.79
N VAL A 68 8.71 9.60 -22.72
CA VAL A 68 7.34 9.16 -23.00
C VAL A 68 6.81 8.25 -21.92
N VAL A 69 5.59 8.53 -21.45
CA VAL A 69 4.78 7.62 -20.62
C VAL A 69 3.63 7.09 -21.47
N LEU A 70 3.73 5.85 -21.96
CA LEU A 70 2.73 5.20 -22.80
C LEU A 70 1.79 4.34 -21.95
N THR A 71 0.54 4.78 -21.82
CA THR A 71 -0.52 4.04 -21.14
C THR A 71 -1.41 3.33 -22.16
N ALA A 72 -1.34 2.00 -22.21
CA ALA A 72 -2.20 1.19 -23.07
C ALA A 72 -2.39 -0.23 -22.52
N GLY A 73 -3.52 -0.86 -22.84
CA GLY A 73 -3.82 -2.24 -22.42
C GLY A 73 -2.84 -3.27 -23.01
N THR A 74 -2.91 -4.51 -22.53
CA THR A 74 -2.17 -5.63 -23.12
C THR A 74 -2.57 -5.86 -24.58
N GLY A 75 -1.64 -6.28 -25.43
CA GLY A 75 -1.90 -6.52 -26.86
C GLY A 75 -2.00 -5.27 -27.75
N SER A 76 -1.79 -4.06 -27.22
CA SER A 76 -1.83 -2.80 -27.97
C SER A 76 -0.53 -2.45 -28.71
N GLY A 77 0.47 -3.35 -28.73
CA GLY A 77 1.75 -3.10 -29.39
C GLY A 77 2.60 -2.00 -28.75
N LYS A 78 2.55 -1.86 -27.40
CA LYS A 78 3.38 -0.90 -26.64
C LYS A 78 4.87 -1.09 -26.87
N THR A 79 5.32 -2.34 -26.96
CA THR A 79 6.73 -2.70 -27.15
C THR A 79 7.27 -2.12 -28.44
N GLU A 80 6.55 -2.27 -29.55
CA GLU A 80 6.95 -1.78 -30.87
C GLU A 80 7.17 -0.25 -30.90
N ALA A 81 6.46 0.50 -30.07
CA ALA A 81 6.49 1.97 -30.07
C ALA A 81 7.89 2.55 -29.80
N TRP A 82 8.61 2.01 -28.81
CA TRP A 82 9.97 2.45 -28.47
C TRP A 82 11.04 1.73 -29.30
N VAL A 83 10.75 0.52 -29.74
CA VAL A 83 11.67 -0.32 -30.53
C VAL A 83 11.94 0.33 -31.89
N LEU A 84 10.91 0.83 -32.56
CA LEU A 84 11.06 1.45 -33.89
C LEU A 84 12.09 2.59 -33.88
N TYR A 85 11.99 3.47 -32.87
CA TYR A 85 12.94 4.56 -32.71
C TYR A 85 14.36 4.04 -32.41
N SER A 86 14.49 3.11 -31.46
CA SER A 86 15.78 2.52 -31.10
C SER A 86 16.47 1.87 -32.30
N LEU A 87 15.75 1.07 -33.08
CA LEU A 87 16.29 0.39 -34.26
C LEU A 87 16.74 1.37 -35.34
N GLN A 88 15.95 2.41 -35.60
CA GLN A 88 16.33 3.46 -36.56
C GLN A 88 17.65 4.15 -36.15
N ARG A 89 17.83 4.44 -34.85
CA ARG A 89 19.05 5.06 -34.32
C ARG A 89 20.25 4.11 -34.35
N ILE A 90 20.05 2.84 -34.01
CA ILE A 90 21.09 1.79 -34.11
C ILE A 90 21.58 1.68 -35.55
N LYS A 91 20.67 1.64 -36.53
CA LYS A 91 21.02 1.55 -37.95
C LYS A 91 21.80 2.76 -38.46
N ASN A 92 21.35 3.98 -38.14
CA ASN A 92 21.91 5.21 -38.71
C ASN A 92 23.26 5.63 -38.09
N GLY A 93 23.71 5.01 -36.99
CA GLY A 93 24.96 5.42 -36.33
C GLY A 93 25.69 4.35 -35.52
N GLY A 94 25.16 3.11 -35.40
CA GLY A 94 25.76 1.97 -34.70
C GLY A 94 25.94 2.10 -33.18
N ARG A 95 25.92 3.32 -32.64
CA ARG A 95 26.22 3.68 -31.25
C ARG A 95 24.96 4.21 -30.54
N PHE A 96 23.92 3.38 -30.52
CA PHE A 96 22.72 3.66 -29.73
C PHE A 96 22.49 2.50 -28.76
N TYR A 97 22.44 2.81 -27.48
CA TYR A 97 22.41 1.83 -26.40
C TYR A 97 21.15 1.97 -25.56
N VAL A 98 20.44 0.85 -25.39
CA VAL A 98 19.17 0.77 -24.68
C VAL A 98 19.27 -0.22 -23.53
N LEU A 99 18.76 0.17 -22.38
CA LEU A 99 18.53 -0.70 -21.24
C LEU A 99 17.01 -0.84 -21.05
N ALA A 100 16.48 -2.05 -21.20
CA ALA A 100 15.05 -2.32 -21.04
C ALA A 100 14.80 -3.16 -19.79
N LEU A 101 13.94 -2.67 -18.92
CA LEU A 101 13.58 -3.28 -17.65
C LEU A 101 12.20 -3.94 -17.77
N TYR A 102 12.18 -5.24 -17.54
CA TYR A 102 10.97 -6.05 -17.47
C TYR A 102 10.81 -6.60 -16.04
N PRO A 103 9.60 -6.66 -15.47
CA PRO A 103 9.41 -7.18 -14.12
C PRO A 103 9.83 -8.64 -14.00
N THR A 104 9.36 -9.47 -14.93
CA THR A 104 9.61 -10.91 -14.96
C THR A 104 10.10 -11.34 -16.33
N LEU A 105 11.40 -11.58 -16.45
CA LEU A 105 12.03 -12.02 -17.71
C LEU A 105 11.50 -13.38 -18.20
N ALA A 106 11.09 -14.25 -17.28
CA ALA A 106 10.50 -15.54 -17.64
C ALA A 106 9.20 -15.40 -18.43
N LEU A 107 8.39 -14.39 -18.09
CA LEU A 107 7.07 -14.15 -18.68
C LEU A 107 7.14 -13.18 -19.88
N ALA A 108 8.20 -12.37 -19.94
CA ALA A 108 8.50 -11.51 -21.09
C ALA A 108 9.26 -12.21 -22.23
N ASN A 109 9.61 -13.49 -22.10
CA ASN A 109 10.46 -14.20 -23.07
C ASN A 109 9.94 -14.13 -24.51
N ASP A 110 8.63 -14.17 -24.74
CA ASP A 110 8.07 -14.05 -26.09
C ASP A 110 8.29 -12.65 -26.68
N GLN A 111 8.09 -11.62 -25.87
CA GLN A 111 8.41 -10.26 -26.26
C GLN A 111 9.91 -10.10 -26.56
N ILE A 112 10.77 -10.72 -25.74
CA ILE A 112 12.23 -10.69 -25.92
C ILE A 112 12.66 -11.42 -27.19
N LYS A 113 12.14 -12.63 -27.48
CA LYS A 113 12.39 -13.35 -28.73
C LYS A 113 11.97 -12.54 -29.95
N ARG A 114 10.86 -11.82 -29.85
CA ARG A 114 10.39 -10.92 -30.90
C ARG A 114 11.32 -9.72 -31.08
N LEU A 115 11.78 -9.11 -29.99
CA LEU A 115 12.79 -8.06 -30.01
C LEU A 115 14.11 -8.54 -30.63
N GLU A 116 14.57 -9.76 -30.31
CA GLU A 116 15.78 -10.35 -30.90
C GLU A 116 15.66 -10.42 -32.43
N LYS A 117 14.52 -10.91 -32.96
CA LYS A 117 14.26 -10.92 -34.41
C LYS A 117 14.35 -9.52 -35.03
N TYR A 118 13.75 -8.52 -34.39
CA TYR A 118 13.74 -7.14 -34.87
C TYR A 118 15.13 -6.51 -34.87
N VAL A 119 15.91 -6.75 -33.82
CA VAL A 119 17.27 -6.24 -33.67
C VAL A 119 18.22 -6.92 -34.66
N SER A 120 18.10 -8.24 -34.84
CA SER A 120 18.90 -8.99 -35.82
C SER A 120 18.60 -8.60 -37.26
N ALA A 121 17.36 -8.24 -37.58
CA ALA A 121 16.97 -7.80 -38.93
C ALA A 121 17.74 -6.57 -39.43
N ILE A 122 18.24 -5.72 -38.52
CA ILE A 122 19.06 -4.54 -38.84
C ILE A 122 20.56 -4.75 -38.52
N GLY A 123 20.98 -5.98 -38.24
CA GLY A 123 22.37 -6.31 -37.86
C GLY A 123 22.78 -5.85 -36.46
N GLY A 124 21.82 -5.46 -35.61
CA GLY A 124 22.07 -5.08 -34.21
C GLY A 124 22.24 -6.29 -33.30
N ARG A 125 22.60 -6.03 -32.04
CA ARG A 125 22.77 -7.08 -31.02
C ARG A 125 21.91 -6.83 -29.78
N LEU A 126 21.19 -7.86 -29.34
CA LEU A 126 20.42 -7.87 -28.09
C LEU A 126 21.01 -8.92 -27.15
N VAL A 127 21.07 -8.61 -25.86
CA VAL A 127 21.38 -9.59 -24.81
C VAL A 127 20.35 -9.51 -23.68
N GLN A 128 19.86 -10.67 -23.26
CA GLN A 128 19.03 -10.82 -22.06
C GLN A 128 19.93 -11.17 -20.87
N LEU A 129 19.73 -10.48 -19.74
CA LEU A 129 20.59 -10.58 -18.56
C LEU A 129 19.79 -10.71 -17.27
N ASP A 130 20.04 -11.77 -16.51
CA ASP A 130 19.63 -11.94 -15.11
C ASP A 130 20.69 -12.73 -14.34
N SER A 131 20.42 -13.05 -13.07
CA SER A 131 21.36 -13.81 -12.23
C SER A 131 21.68 -15.19 -12.81
N VAL A 132 20.68 -15.92 -13.32
CA VAL A 132 20.83 -17.28 -13.87
C VAL A 132 21.60 -17.26 -15.17
N LYS A 133 21.19 -16.39 -16.10
CA LYS A 133 21.79 -16.23 -17.42
C LYS A 133 23.21 -15.68 -17.32
N LYS A 134 23.49 -14.83 -16.32
CA LYS A 134 24.85 -14.40 -15.99
C LYS A 134 25.74 -15.57 -15.57
N GLU A 135 25.27 -16.44 -14.67
CA GLU A 135 26.03 -17.62 -14.26
C GLU A 135 26.25 -18.56 -15.44
N GLU A 136 25.19 -18.88 -16.19
CA GLU A 136 25.26 -19.73 -17.38
C GLU A 136 26.27 -19.20 -18.42
N MET A 137 26.19 -17.93 -18.78
CA MET A 137 27.05 -17.32 -19.80
C MET A 137 28.48 -17.12 -19.30
N SER A 138 28.68 -16.77 -18.03
CA SER A 138 30.00 -16.63 -17.44
C SER A 138 30.73 -17.97 -17.35
N SER A 139 30.01 -19.07 -17.09
CA SER A 139 30.58 -20.41 -17.10
C SER A 139 30.91 -20.91 -18.51
N LYS A 140 30.12 -20.52 -19.53
CA LYS A 140 30.35 -20.92 -20.92
C LYS A 140 31.45 -20.11 -21.64
N LEU A 141 31.48 -18.79 -21.46
CA LEU A 141 32.33 -17.87 -22.23
C LEU A 141 33.54 -17.34 -21.44
N GLY A 142 33.53 -17.49 -20.11
CA GLY A 142 34.45 -16.79 -19.22
C GLY A 142 34.07 -15.32 -19.00
N GLY A 143 34.46 -14.76 -17.86
CA GLY A 143 34.01 -13.42 -17.43
C GLY A 143 34.44 -12.27 -18.36
N THR A 144 35.63 -12.34 -18.96
CA THR A 144 36.15 -11.31 -19.87
C THR A 144 35.38 -11.27 -21.18
N GLU A 145 35.14 -12.42 -21.79
CA GLU A 145 34.41 -12.49 -23.07
C GLU A 145 32.94 -12.13 -22.88
N PHE A 146 32.34 -12.55 -21.77
CA PHE A 146 30.98 -12.16 -21.43
C PHE A 146 30.80 -10.64 -21.29
N ARG A 147 31.77 -9.95 -20.67
CA ARG A 147 31.78 -8.47 -20.61
C ARG A 147 31.89 -7.84 -22.00
N LYS A 148 32.66 -8.43 -22.92
CA LYS A 148 32.73 -7.95 -24.31
C LYS A 148 31.40 -8.10 -25.03
N VAL A 149 30.71 -9.24 -24.87
CA VAL A 149 29.38 -9.46 -25.45
C VAL A 149 28.39 -8.37 -25.02
N ILE A 150 28.37 -8.05 -23.72
CA ILE A 150 27.52 -6.99 -23.17
C ILE A 150 27.93 -5.62 -23.73
N ALA A 151 29.22 -5.30 -23.77
CA ALA A 151 29.72 -4.03 -24.29
C ALA A 151 29.43 -3.80 -25.78
N LEU A 152 29.31 -4.89 -26.55
CA LEU A 152 28.97 -4.86 -27.98
C LEU A 152 27.45 -4.93 -28.25
N SER A 153 26.62 -5.10 -27.22
CA SER A 153 25.17 -5.20 -27.37
C SER A 153 24.54 -3.81 -27.46
N ASN A 154 23.61 -3.61 -28.40
CA ASN A 154 22.85 -2.37 -28.54
C ASN A 154 21.69 -2.32 -27.55
N ILE A 155 21.05 -3.46 -27.29
CA ILE A 155 19.93 -3.56 -26.36
C ILE A 155 20.26 -4.58 -25.28
N VAL A 156 20.21 -4.15 -24.03
CA VAL A 156 20.30 -5.03 -22.86
C VAL A 156 18.93 -5.12 -22.22
N VAL A 157 18.36 -6.31 -22.14
CA VAL A 157 17.09 -6.58 -21.46
C VAL A 157 17.38 -7.21 -20.11
N THR A 158 16.89 -6.62 -19.03
CA THR A 158 17.08 -7.13 -17.67
C THR A 158 15.86 -6.85 -16.78
N ASN A 159 15.98 -7.09 -15.48
CA ASN A 159 14.97 -6.74 -14.49
C ASN A 159 15.52 -5.70 -13.49
N PRO A 160 14.64 -4.93 -12.82
CA PRO A 160 15.10 -3.89 -11.91
C PRO A 160 15.91 -4.38 -10.69
N ALA A 161 15.67 -5.60 -10.21
CA ALA A 161 16.45 -6.15 -9.09
C ALA A 161 17.90 -6.44 -9.47
N PHE A 162 18.12 -6.98 -10.67
CA PHE A 162 19.46 -7.15 -11.22
C PHE A 162 20.14 -5.78 -11.42
N LEU A 163 19.42 -4.81 -12.00
CA LEU A 163 19.93 -3.45 -12.20
C LEU A 163 20.35 -2.79 -10.89
N LEU A 164 19.51 -2.83 -9.85
CA LEU A 164 19.81 -2.25 -8.55
C LEU A 164 21.09 -2.83 -7.97
N HIS A 165 21.22 -4.16 -7.97
CA HIS A 165 22.40 -4.84 -7.45
C HIS A 165 23.67 -4.52 -8.26
N ASP A 166 23.56 -4.40 -9.59
CA ASP A 166 24.68 -4.00 -10.43
C ASP A 166 25.08 -2.53 -10.21
N LEU A 167 24.11 -1.62 -10.05
CA LEU A 167 24.36 -0.22 -9.69
C LEU A 167 25.03 -0.09 -8.32
N LYS A 168 24.57 -0.83 -7.30
CA LYS A 168 25.22 -0.85 -5.97
C LYS A 168 26.70 -1.21 -6.09
N LYS A 169 27.02 -2.23 -6.90
CA LYS A 169 28.41 -2.60 -7.21
C LYS A 169 29.15 -1.48 -7.94
N PHE A 170 28.53 -0.87 -8.94
CA PHE A 170 29.13 0.22 -9.72
C PHE A 170 29.52 1.40 -8.84
N PHE A 171 28.64 1.82 -7.92
CA PHE A 171 28.88 2.93 -7.01
C PHE A 171 29.93 2.62 -5.94
N ILE A 172 30.08 1.36 -5.50
CA ILE A 172 31.21 0.97 -4.66
C ILE A 172 32.52 0.97 -5.46
N ARG A 173 32.54 0.28 -6.61
CA ARG A 173 33.70 0.15 -7.49
C ARG A 173 33.25 -0.06 -8.95
N LYS A 174 33.61 0.88 -9.83
CA LYS A 174 33.15 0.91 -11.24
C LYS A 174 33.35 -0.43 -11.96
N GLU A 175 34.53 -1.05 -11.87
CA GLU A 175 34.88 -2.26 -12.63
C GLU A 175 34.21 -3.53 -12.11
N SER A 176 33.58 -3.47 -10.94
CA SER A 176 32.89 -4.62 -10.33
C SER A 176 31.50 -4.86 -10.93
N ALA A 177 30.89 -3.82 -11.50
CA ALA A 177 29.62 -3.88 -12.19
C ALA A 177 29.77 -4.40 -13.63
N ILE A 178 28.84 -5.24 -14.05
CA ILE A 178 28.86 -5.84 -15.37
C ILE A 178 28.36 -4.88 -16.45
N LEU A 179 27.45 -3.97 -16.10
CA LEU A 179 26.93 -2.94 -17.00
C LEU A 179 27.76 -1.65 -16.96
N SER A 180 28.94 -1.68 -16.32
CA SER A 180 29.85 -0.52 -16.17
C SER A 180 30.18 0.19 -17.48
N HIS A 181 30.25 -0.54 -18.60
CA HIS A 181 30.53 0.01 -19.93
C HIS A 181 29.30 0.62 -20.59
N LEU A 182 28.11 0.16 -20.19
CA LEU A 182 26.83 0.60 -20.71
C LEU A 182 26.40 1.93 -20.07
N TYR A 183 26.54 2.07 -18.74
CA TYR A 183 26.01 3.24 -18.03
C TYR A 183 26.45 4.58 -18.63
N PRO A 184 27.74 4.86 -18.93
CA PRO A 184 28.14 6.17 -19.44
C PRO A 184 27.66 6.47 -20.87
N ARG A 185 27.25 5.42 -21.61
CA ARG A 185 26.87 5.48 -23.05
C ARG A 185 25.38 5.30 -23.28
N LEU A 186 24.60 5.11 -22.21
CA LEU A 186 23.19 4.78 -22.30
C LEU A 186 22.42 5.93 -22.95
N ASN A 187 21.70 5.65 -24.04
CA ASN A 187 20.88 6.64 -24.74
C ASN A 187 19.41 6.55 -24.38
N MET A 188 18.93 5.36 -24.02
CA MET A 188 17.53 5.14 -23.66
C MET A 188 17.39 4.13 -22.51
N LEU A 189 16.48 4.44 -21.59
CA LEU A 189 16.02 3.55 -20.53
C LEU A 189 14.53 3.26 -20.71
N VAL A 190 14.18 1.98 -20.85
CA VAL A 190 12.79 1.53 -21.01
C VAL A 190 12.35 0.82 -19.73
N MET A 191 11.18 1.16 -19.21
CA MET A 191 10.56 0.53 -18.05
C MET A 191 9.21 -0.03 -18.49
N ASP A 192 9.10 -1.35 -18.61
CA ASP A 192 7.86 -2.01 -19.00
C ASP A 192 7.00 -2.39 -17.78
N GLU A 193 5.70 -2.48 -18.00
CA GLU A 193 4.69 -2.90 -17.01
C GLU A 193 4.86 -2.21 -15.64
N LEU A 194 4.90 -0.87 -15.58
CA LEU A 194 5.04 -0.14 -14.30
C LEU A 194 3.93 -0.48 -13.29
N ASP A 195 2.77 -0.94 -13.78
CA ASP A 195 1.66 -1.42 -12.98
C ASP A 195 1.92 -2.77 -12.27
N PHE A 196 3.07 -3.40 -12.50
CA PHE A 196 3.53 -4.53 -11.72
C PHE A 196 4.13 -4.11 -10.37
N TYR A 197 4.72 -2.92 -10.29
CA TYR A 197 5.51 -2.51 -9.13
C TYR A 197 4.67 -1.79 -8.08
N GLY A 198 4.89 -2.13 -6.82
CA GLY A 198 4.37 -1.39 -5.66
C GLY A 198 5.07 -0.04 -5.47
N PRO A 199 4.51 0.87 -4.64
CA PRO A 199 5.05 2.22 -4.45
C PRO A 199 6.51 2.26 -4.01
N ARG A 200 6.96 1.34 -3.14
CA ARG A 200 8.37 1.28 -2.70
C ARG A 200 9.30 0.95 -3.88
N SER A 201 8.96 -0.09 -4.65
CA SER A 201 9.75 -0.51 -5.81
C SER A 201 9.79 0.57 -6.90
N LEU A 202 8.69 1.31 -7.09
CA LEU A 202 8.65 2.48 -7.98
C LEU A 202 9.57 3.60 -7.50
N ALA A 203 9.61 3.90 -6.20
CA ALA A 203 10.53 4.89 -5.63
C ALA A 203 12.00 4.50 -5.88
N LEU A 204 12.34 3.21 -5.74
CA LEU A 204 13.68 2.70 -6.08
C LEU A 204 13.97 2.75 -7.58
N LEU A 205 12.99 2.43 -8.43
CA LEU A 205 13.13 2.52 -9.88
C LEU A 205 13.43 3.97 -10.31
N MET A 206 12.68 4.92 -9.76
CA MET A 206 12.90 6.36 -9.94
C MET A 206 14.29 6.77 -9.42
N ALA A 207 14.71 6.28 -8.25
CA ALA A 207 16.06 6.54 -7.73
C ALA A 207 17.16 6.04 -8.69
N MET A 208 16.98 4.86 -9.28
CA MET A 208 17.90 4.31 -10.28
C MET A 208 17.93 5.17 -11.55
N VAL A 209 16.77 5.62 -12.04
CA VAL A 209 16.68 6.56 -13.18
C VAL A 209 17.45 7.86 -12.87
N SER A 210 17.29 8.40 -11.66
CA SER A 210 18.01 9.60 -11.19
C SER A 210 19.51 9.40 -11.19
N LEU A 211 19.98 8.30 -10.62
CA LEU A 211 21.40 7.97 -10.56
C LEU A 211 22.00 7.73 -11.94
N ILE A 212 21.31 6.97 -12.81
CA ILE A 212 21.75 6.70 -14.18
C ILE A 212 21.85 8.01 -14.98
N SER A 213 20.90 8.92 -14.83
CA SER A 213 20.89 10.22 -15.51
C SER A 213 22.07 11.12 -15.09
N LYS A 214 22.59 10.93 -13.87
CA LYS A 214 23.74 11.69 -13.36
C LYS A 214 25.12 11.11 -13.73
N ILE A 215 25.18 9.82 -14.08
CA ILE A 215 26.44 9.14 -14.45
C ILE A 215 26.62 8.97 -15.96
N THR A 216 25.56 9.24 -16.72
CA THR A 216 25.57 9.32 -18.18
C THR A 216 26.14 10.67 -18.63
N GLY A 217 26.85 10.70 -19.76
CA GLY A 217 27.35 11.98 -20.30
C GLY A 217 26.22 12.92 -20.72
N GLU A 218 25.16 12.36 -21.31
CA GLU A 218 23.88 13.01 -21.54
C GLU A 218 22.78 12.14 -20.92
N PRO A 219 21.83 12.72 -20.15
CA PRO A 219 20.74 11.94 -19.58
C PRO A 219 19.96 11.15 -20.65
N PRO A 220 19.69 9.85 -20.41
CA PRO A 220 19.03 9.00 -21.38
C PRO A 220 17.56 9.43 -21.55
N GLN A 221 17.01 9.19 -22.74
CA GLN A 221 15.56 9.27 -22.94
C GLN A 221 14.89 8.14 -22.15
N VAL A 222 13.83 8.45 -21.42
CA VAL A 222 13.10 7.46 -20.63
C VAL A 222 11.76 7.15 -21.28
N VAL A 223 11.47 5.86 -21.43
CA VAL A 223 10.18 5.35 -21.88
C VAL A 223 9.57 4.49 -20.79
N ALA A 224 8.39 4.87 -20.31
CA ALA A 224 7.63 4.13 -19.33
C ALA A 224 6.37 3.55 -19.98
N LEU A 225 6.14 2.25 -19.83
CA LEU A 225 4.98 1.55 -20.37
C LEU A 225 4.13 1.01 -19.21
N SER A 226 2.81 1.19 -19.29
CA SER A 226 1.89 0.66 -18.27
C SER A 226 0.47 0.49 -18.80
N ALA A 227 -0.35 -0.32 -18.12
CA ALA A 227 -1.78 -0.40 -18.35
C ALA A 227 -2.62 0.55 -17.46
N GLY A 228 -2.11 1.00 -16.30
CA GLY A 228 -2.95 1.66 -15.29
C GLY A 228 -2.19 2.53 -14.28
N ILE A 229 -1.65 3.66 -14.74
CA ILE A 229 -1.04 4.69 -13.87
C ILE A 229 -2.09 5.71 -13.46
N ALA A 230 -2.15 6.07 -12.16
CA ALA A 230 -3.09 7.07 -11.64
C ALA A 230 -2.86 8.47 -12.22
N ASN A 231 -1.60 8.85 -12.22
CA ASN A 231 -1.05 10.19 -12.36
C ASN A 231 0.21 10.13 -13.24
N PRO A 232 0.08 9.80 -14.54
CA PRO A 232 1.23 9.77 -15.45
C PRO A 232 1.96 11.12 -15.51
N GLU A 233 1.27 12.21 -15.16
CA GLU A 233 1.81 13.56 -15.04
C GLU A 233 2.89 13.66 -13.96
N ASP A 234 2.71 13.02 -12.79
CA ASP A 234 3.70 13.03 -11.71
C ASP A 234 4.99 12.32 -12.13
N LEU A 235 4.87 11.21 -12.89
CA LEU A 235 6.02 10.55 -13.49
C LEU A 235 6.68 11.45 -14.53
N CYS A 236 5.90 12.12 -15.37
CA CYS A 236 6.45 13.02 -16.38
C CYS A 236 7.16 14.21 -15.74
N PHE A 237 6.61 14.80 -14.69
CA PHE A 237 7.26 15.86 -13.91
C PHE A 237 8.62 15.39 -13.38
N PHE A 238 8.64 14.22 -12.73
CA PHE A 238 9.89 13.62 -12.24
C PHE A 238 10.92 13.41 -13.36
N LEU A 239 10.51 12.86 -14.50
CA LEU A 239 11.40 12.58 -15.63
C LEU A 239 11.98 13.87 -16.22
N ARG A 240 11.20 14.95 -16.29
CA ARG A 240 11.70 16.27 -16.72
C ARG A 240 12.79 16.78 -15.80
N GLU A 241 12.55 16.77 -14.49
CA GLU A 241 13.51 17.22 -13.48
C GLU A 241 14.82 16.43 -13.54
N VAL A 242 14.74 15.11 -13.74
CA VAL A 242 15.91 14.22 -13.68
C VAL A 242 16.71 14.21 -14.98
N THR A 243 16.05 14.31 -16.13
CA THR A 243 16.71 14.16 -17.43
C THR A 243 16.94 15.48 -18.16
N GLY A 244 16.29 16.56 -17.73
CA GLY A 244 16.28 17.85 -18.44
C GLY A 244 15.51 17.80 -19.77
N ARG A 245 14.76 16.73 -20.05
CA ARG A 245 13.98 16.53 -21.29
C ARG A 245 12.50 16.65 -21.01
N GLU A 246 11.78 17.33 -21.90
CA GLU A 246 10.31 17.35 -21.86
C GLU A 246 9.71 15.94 -21.85
N CYS A 247 8.53 15.78 -21.22
CA CYS A 247 7.85 14.50 -21.10
C CYS A 247 6.39 14.59 -21.54
N VAL A 248 5.93 13.58 -22.28
CA VAL A 248 4.55 13.49 -22.76
C VAL A 248 3.92 12.16 -22.38
N SER A 249 2.65 12.20 -21.96
CA SER A 249 1.83 11.01 -21.81
C SER A 249 1.11 10.70 -23.11
N VAL A 250 1.23 9.46 -23.59
CA VAL A 250 0.53 8.95 -24.78
C VAL A 250 -0.42 7.85 -24.33
N LYS A 251 -1.68 7.90 -24.76
CA LYS A 251 -2.67 6.85 -24.49
C LYS A 251 -2.92 6.02 -25.73
N GLY A 252 -2.99 4.70 -25.57
CA GLY A 252 -3.31 3.75 -26.63
C GLY A 252 -4.52 2.89 -26.29
N VAL A 253 -5.42 2.73 -27.25
CA VAL A 253 -6.57 1.83 -27.13
C VAL A 253 -6.15 0.45 -27.66
N PRO A 254 -6.30 -0.65 -26.90
CA PRO A 254 -6.02 -1.98 -27.42
C PRO A 254 -7.09 -2.43 -28.42
N PHE A 255 -6.70 -3.21 -29.42
CA PHE A 255 -7.68 -3.94 -30.22
C PHE A 255 -8.36 -5.03 -29.39
N ARG A 256 -9.69 -5.06 -29.42
CA ARG A 256 -10.52 -6.12 -28.84
C ARG A 256 -11.72 -6.37 -29.74
N VAL A 257 -12.02 -7.64 -30.00
CA VAL A 257 -13.33 -8.02 -30.53
C VAL A 257 -14.42 -7.87 -29.46
N GLU A 258 -15.70 -7.92 -29.86
CA GLU A 258 -16.82 -8.01 -28.91
C GLU A 258 -16.59 -9.14 -27.91
N ASN A 259 -16.87 -8.89 -26.63
CA ASN A 259 -16.82 -9.91 -25.59
C ASN A 259 -18.23 -10.20 -25.07
N ARG A 260 -18.61 -11.48 -25.10
CA ARG A 260 -19.87 -11.99 -24.54
C ARG A 260 -19.57 -12.63 -23.20
N ALA A 261 -19.88 -11.91 -22.13
CA ALA A 261 -19.65 -12.39 -20.78
C ALA A 261 -20.91 -13.07 -20.22
N PHE A 262 -20.73 -14.25 -19.64
CA PHE A 262 -21.77 -15.07 -19.04
C PHE A 262 -21.45 -15.30 -17.56
N ILE A 263 -22.31 -14.81 -16.68
CA ILE A 263 -22.26 -15.12 -15.24
C ILE A 263 -23.18 -16.31 -15.00
N VAL A 264 -22.61 -17.45 -14.61
CA VAL A 264 -23.38 -18.68 -14.40
C VAL A 264 -24.06 -18.62 -13.03
N LEU A 265 -25.39 -18.65 -13.01
CA LEU A 265 -26.20 -18.46 -11.80
C LEU A 265 -26.62 -19.78 -11.14
N GLY A 266 -26.54 -20.90 -11.86
CA GLY A 266 -26.89 -22.23 -11.33
C GLY A 266 -27.54 -23.13 -12.36
N LYS A 267 -27.44 -24.44 -12.15
CA LYS A 267 -28.13 -25.47 -12.95
C LYS A 267 -29.54 -25.70 -12.42
N ASN A 268 -30.52 -25.82 -13.32
CA ASN A 268 -31.91 -26.16 -13.00
C ASN A 268 -32.55 -25.23 -11.95
N LEU A 269 -32.26 -23.93 -12.02
CA LEU A 269 -32.66 -22.95 -11.00
C LEU A 269 -34.18 -22.85 -10.80
N GLU A 270 -34.98 -23.26 -11.78
CA GLU A 270 -36.45 -23.39 -11.67
C GLU A 270 -36.89 -24.33 -10.54
N SER A 271 -36.12 -25.39 -10.27
CA SER A 271 -36.41 -26.32 -9.17
C SER A 271 -36.23 -25.67 -7.80
N VAL A 272 -35.17 -24.86 -7.65
CA VAL A 272 -34.93 -24.03 -6.47
C VAL A 272 -36.04 -22.99 -6.34
N TRP A 273 -36.43 -22.36 -7.44
CA TRP A 273 -37.49 -21.36 -7.48
C TRP A 273 -38.84 -21.91 -7.01
N LYS A 274 -39.24 -23.09 -7.49
CA LYS A 274 -40.48 -23.77 -7.05
C LYS A 274 -40.47 -24.00 -5.54
N ARG A 275 -39.35 -24.48 -4.99
CA ARG A 275 -39.21 -24.68 -3.55
C ARG A 275 -39.27 -23.36 -2.78
N VAL A 276 -38.66 -22.30 -3.29
CA VAL A 276 -38.77 -20.95 -2.71
C VAL A 276 -40.22 -20.50 -2.66
N LEU A 277 -40.99 -20.66 -3.75
CA LEU A 277 -42.41 -20.30 -3.81
C LEU A 277 -43.27 -21.06 -2.79
N GLU A 278 -42.97 -22.34 -2.54
CA GLU A 278 -43.68 -23.17 -1.54
C GLU A 278 -43.56 -22.58 -0.13
N VAL A 279 -42.37 -22.12 0.25
CA VAL A 279 -42.09 -21.62 1.61
C VAL A 279 -42.31 -20.11 1.76
N TRP A 280 -42.30 -19.34 0.65
CA TRP A 280 -42.28 -17.89 0.68
C TRP A 280 -43.48 -17.27 1.40
N LYS A 281 -44.70 -17.75 1.13
CA LYS A 281 -45.93 -17.20 1.75
C LYS A 281 -45.90 -17.31 3.28
N GLU A 282 -45.40 -18.43 3.80
CA GLU A 282 -45.24 -18.63 5.24
C GLU A 282 -44.14 -17.73 5.81
N ALA A 283 -42.99 -17.65 5.12
CA ALA A 283 -41.87 -16.82 5.53
C ALA A 283 -42.25 -15.33 5.57
N GLU A 284 -42.95 -14.84 4.55
CA GLU A 284 -43.46 -13.47 4.42
C GLU A 284 -44.54 -13.15 5.47
N TYR A 285 -45.40 -14.10 5.79
CA TYR A 285 -46.38 -13.94 6.88
C TYR A 285 -45.71 -13.76 8.23
N ARG A 286 -44.64 -14.53 8.50
CA ARG A 286 -43.86 -14.43 9.74
C ARG A 286 -42.91 -13.23 9.79
N ASN A 287 -42.46 -12.74 8.64
CA ASN A 287 -41.49 -11.65 8.50
C ASN A 287 -41.99 -10.65 7.44
N PRO A 288 -42.85 -9.68 7.83
CA PRO A 288 -43.51 -8.76 6.89
C PRO A 288 -42.57 -7.94 6.01
N GLU A 289 -41.32 -7.73 6.42
CA GLU A 289 -40.29 -6.99 5.69
C GLU A 289 -39.90 -7.67 4.37
N LEU A 290 -40.12 -8.99 4.26
CA LEU A 290 -39.90 -9.74 3.02
C LEU A 290 -40.82 -9.28 1.88
N ARG A 291 -41.92 -8.57 2.16
CA ARG A 291 -42.78 -7.94 1.13
C ARG A 291 -41.99 -7.05 0.18
N THR A 292 -40.92 -6.43 0.66
CA THR A 292 -40.03 -5.59 -0.15
C THR A 292 -39.30 -6.36 -1.25
N LEU A 293 -39.24 -7.69 -1.16
CA LEU A 293 -38.61 -8.60 -2.12
C LEU A 293 -39.62 -9.46 -2.91
N ALA A 294 -40.91 -9.33 -2.65
CA ALA A 294 -41.94 -10.19 -3.23
C ALA A 294 -41.95 -10.15 -4.77
N ASP A 295 -41.67 -8.98 -5.36
CA ASP A 295 -41.61 -8.83 -6.82
C ASP A 295 -40.45 -9.62 -7.44
N LYS A 296 -39.36 -9.85 -6.69
CA LYS A 296 -38.23 -10.69 -7.09
C LYS A 296 -38.53 -12.18 -7.01
N VAL A 297 -39.51 -12.57 -6.21
CA VAL A 297 -39.83 -13.99 -5.97
C VAL A 297 -40.88 -14.50 -6.94
N TYR A 298 -41.91 -13.73 -7.25
CA TYR A 298 -43.01 -14.21 -8.09
C TYR A 298 -42.72 -14.21 -9.60
N ASP A 299 -41.62 -13.58 -10.04
CA ASP A 299 -41.13 -13.60 -11.42
C ASP A 299 -39.80 -14.36 -11.50
N PHE A 300 -39.76 -15.46 -12.25
CA PHE A 300 -38.55 -16.27 -12.42
C PHE A 300 -37.36 -15.47 -12.98
N ASN A 301 -37.60 -14.53 -13.90
CA ASN A 301 -36.53 -13.75 -14.51
C ASN A 301 -35.92 -12.75 -13.54
N LYS A 302 -36.68 -12.30 -12.53
CA LYS A 302 -36.15 -11.51 -11.42
C LYS A 302 -35.51 -12.42 -10.37
N PHE A 303 -36.16 -13.54 -10.04
CA PHE A 303 -35.67 -14.53 -9.09
C PHE A 303 -34.27 -14.99 -9.43
N LYS A 304 -34.01 -15.37 -10.70
CA LYS A 304 -32.71 -15.90 -11.10
C LYS A 304 -31.55 -14.95 -10.77
N ASN A 305 -31.77 -13.64 -10.89
CA ASN A 305 -30.77 -12.61 -10.64
C ASN A 305 -30.43 -12.46 -9.15
N ASP A 306 -31.39 -12.74 -8.27
CA ASP A 306 -31.25 -12.60 -6.81
C ASP A 306 -31.39 -13.96 -6.09
N ALA A 307 -31.24 -15.07 -6.81
CA ALA A 307 -31.50 -16.41 -6.28
C ALA A 307 -30.61 -16.71 -5.06
N TYR A 308 -29.33 -16.35 -5.12
CA TYR A 308 -28.40 -16.50 -3.99
C TYR A 308 -28.86 -15.70 -2.78
N GLN A 309 -29.25 -14.43 -2.96
CA GLN A 309 -29.76 -13.58 -1.88
C GLN A 309 -31.03 -14.18 -1.24
N LEU A 310 -32.02 -14.54 -2.07
CA LEU A 310 -33.32 -15.04 -1.61
C LEU A 310 -33.20 -16.40 -0.92
N VAL A 311 -32.38 -17.31 -1.47
CA VAL A 311 -32.09 -18.60 -0.85
C VAL A 311 -31.41 -18.38 0.50
N SER A 312 -30.38 -17.53 0.57
CA SER A 312 -29.69 -17.26 1.83
C SER A 312 -30.59 -16.60 2.89
N ILE A 313 -31.52 -15.72 2.49
CA ILE A 313 -32.51 -15.14 3.43
C ILE A 313 -33.38 -16.24 4.04
N LEU A 314 -33.93 -17.13 3.22
CA LEU A 314 -34.78 -18.21 3.68
C LEU A 314 -34.00 -19.25 4.50
N GLU A 315 -32.77 -19.59 4.11
CA GLU A 315 -31.88 -20.43 4.92
C GLU A 315 -31.59 -19.79 6.29
N GLY A 316 -31.38 -18.47 6.32
CA GLY A 316 -31.16 -17.71 7.56
C GLY A 316 -32.39 -17.62 8.46
N LEU A 317 -33.59 -17.81 7.89
CA LEU A 317 -34.85 -17.99 8.60
C LEU A 317 -35.13 -19.45 9.01
N GLY A 318 -34.23 -20.38 8.66
CA GLY A 318 -34.31 -21.79 9.04
C GLY A 318 -34.98 -22.71 8.02
N TYR A 319 -35.31 -22.24 6.82
CA TYR A 319 -35.88 -23.08 5.76
C TYR A 319 -34.82 -23.90 5.04
N GLU A 320 -35.10 -25.17 4.78
CA GLU A 320 -34.22 -26.05 3.99
C GLU A 320 -34.55 -25.93 2.50
N LEU A 321 -33.54 -25.53 1.72
CA LEU A 321 -33.63 -25.28 0.28
C LEU A 321 -32.59 -26.12 -0.49
N PRO A 322 -32.86 -26.52 -1.74
CA PRO A 322 -31.87 -27.13 -2.60
C PRO A 322 -30.69 -26.19 -2.84
N SER A 323 -29.47 -26.72 -2.83
CA SER A 323 -28.28 -25.93 -3.10
C SER A 323 -28.22 -25.51 -4.57
N ILE A 324 -27.79 -24.27 -4.80
CA ILE A 324 -27.52 -23.77 -6.14
C ILE A 324 -26.19 -24.39 -6.61
N HIS A 325 -26.29 -25.40 -7.47
CA HIS A 325 -25.13 -26.16 -7.95
C HIS A 325 -24.70 -25.75 -9.36
N VAL A 326 -23.38 -25.76 -9.59
CA VAL A 326 -22.76 -25.66 -10.91
C VAL A 326 -21.72 -26.76 -11.05
N ASP A 327 -21.70 -27.47 -12.19
CA ASP A 327 -20.68 -28.47 -12.53
C ASP A 327 -19.71 -27.87 -13.58
N PRO A 328 -18.53 -27.38 -13.16
CA PRO A 328 -17.56 -26.80 -14.08
C PRO A 328 -17.00 -27.83 -15.08
N VAL A 329 -16.92 -29.11 -14.69
CA VAL A 329 -16.38 -30.18 -15.53
C VAL A 329 -17.29 -30.41 -16.72
N GLU A 330 -18.61 -30.47 -16.49
CA GLU A 330 -19.62 -30.61 -17.55
C GLU A 330 -19.52 -29.49 -18.60
N LEU A 331 -19.33 -28.24 -18.15
CA LEU A 331 -19.22 -27.08 -19.05
C LEU A 331 -17.90 -27.07 -19.81
N ILE A 332 -16.77 -27.34 -19.14
CA ILE A 332 -15.44 -27.29 -19.74
C ILE A 332 -15.28 -28.36 -20.84
N MET A 333 -15.87 -29.54 -20.64
CA MET A 333 -15.79 -30.65 -21.59
C MET A 333 -16.35 -30.33 -22.98
N GLU A 334 -17.35 -29.44 -23.09
CA GLU A 334 -17.91 -29.08 -24.39
C GLU A 334 -16.93 -28.27 -25.26
N TYR A 335 -15.95 -27.62 -24.64
CA TYR A 335 -14.96 -26.81 -25.36
C TYR A 335 -13.80 -27.62 -25.95
N PHE A 336 -13.73 -28.94 -25.75
CA PHE A 336 -12.74 -29.79 -26.44
C PHE A 336 -12.98 -29.90 -27.94
N LYS A 337 -14.20 -29.59 -28.40
CA LYS A 337 -14.60 -29.59 -29.81
C LYS A 337 -14.39 -28.23 -30.49
N ASP A 338 -13.96 -27.22 -29.73
CA ASP A 338 -13.73 -25.86 -30.23
C ASP A 338 -12.40 -25.83 -30.99
N ASP A 339 -12.36 -25.13 -32.12
CA ASP A 339 -11.10 -24.95 -32.86
C ASP A 339 -10.13 -24.03 -32.11
N TYR A 340 -10.67 -23.17 -31.24
CA TYR A 340 -9.93 -22.17 -30.48
C TYR A 340 -9.57 -22.61 -29.05
N VAL A 341 -8.63 -21.90 -28.43
CA VAL A 341 -8.19 -22.20 -27.06
C VAL A 341 -9.12 -21.55 -26.03
N THR A 342 -9.50 -22.33 -25.02
CA THR A 342 -10.18 -21.86 -23.80
C THR A 342 -9.20 -21.85 -22.64
N LEU A 343 -9.07 -20.70 -21.99
CA LEU A 343 -8.20 -20.51 -20.82
C LEU A 343 -9.05 -20.54 -19.54
N VAL A 344 -8.76 -21.46 -18.63
CA VAL A 344 -9.48 -21.61 -17.36
C VAL A 344 -8.59 -21.13 -16.23
N PHE A 345 -9.00 -20.05 -15.57
CA PHE A 345 -8.33 -19.55 -14.38
C PHE A 345 -8.90 -20.18 -13.12
N THR A 346 -8.02 -20.74 -12.30
CA THR A 346 -8.33 -21.26 -10.96
C THR A 346 -7.67 -20.39 -9.88
N ARG A 347 -7.99 -20.61 -8.60
CA ARG A 347 -7.29 -19.91 -7.51
C ARG A 347 -5.93 -20.54 -7.15
N SER A 348 -5.80 -21.85 -7.35
CA SER A 348 -4.67 -22.65 -6.83
C SER A 348 -4.12 -23.62 -7.88
N ILE A 349 -2.87 -24.04 -7.71
CA ILE A 349 -2.25 -25.10 -8.52
C ILE A 349 -2.98 -26.42 -8.26
N SER A 350 -3.31 -26.72 -7.01
CA SER A 350 -4.01 -27.94 -6.63
C SER A 350 -5.37 -28.06 -7.33
N THR A 351 -6.20 -27.01 -7.32
CA THR A 351 -7.49 -26.97 -8.03
C THR A 351 -7.31 -27.13 -9.54
N ALA A 352 -6.25 -26.56 -10.12
CA ALA A 352 -5.97 -26.74 -11.55
C ALA A 352 -5.66 -28.20 -11.90
N GLU A 353 -4.77 -28.83 -11.14
CA GLU A 353 -4.39 -30.24 -11.29
C GLU A 353 -5.56 -31.19 -11.02
N GLU A 354 -6.35 -30.91 -9.98
CA GLU A 354 -7.54 -31.66 -9.61
C GLU A 354 -8.60 -31.61 -10.73
N LEU A 355 -8.87 -30.42 -11.28
CA LEU A 355 -9.79 -30.24 -12.39
C LEU A 355 -9.35 -31.04 -13.63
N VAL A 356 -8.06 -30.96 -14.00
CA VAL A 356 -7.49 -31.71 -15.12
C VAL A 356 -7.61 -33.22 -14.88
N ARG A 357 -7.29 -33.68 -13.67
CA ARG A 357 -7.39 -35.11 -13.30
C ARG A 357 -8.82 -35.61 -13.36
N PHE A 358 -9.79 -34.86 -12.84
CA PHE A 358 -11.21 -35.27 -12.87
C PHE A 358 -11.75 -35.37 -14.30
N ILE A 359 -11.38 -34.41 -15.16
CA ILE A 359 -11.73 -34.46 -16.58
C ILE A 359 -11.12 -35.70 -17.25
N LYS A 360 -9.83 -35.96 -17.04
CA LYS A 360 -9.14 -37.14 -17.59
C LYS A 360 -9.73 -38.46 -17.09
N ALA A 361 -10.10 -38.54 -15.81
CA ALA A 361 -10.75 -39.72 -15.25
C ALA A 361 -12.13 -39.98 -15.89
N ARG A 362 -12.84 -38.91 -16.30
CA ARG A 362 -14.19 -39.00 -16.89
C ARG A 362 -14.18 -39.28 -18.39
N VAL A 363 -13.16 -38.82 -19.12
CA VAL A 363 -13.15 -38.79 -20.60
C VAL A 363 -11.96 -39.57 -21.22
N GLY A 364 -10.95 -39.92 -20.42
CA GLY A 364 -9.74 -40.62 -20.85
C GLY A 364 -8.48 -39.74 -20.82
N GLU A 365 -7.28 -40.33 -20.86
CA GLU A 365 -6.01 -39.60 -20.74
C GLU A 365 -5.65 -38.72 -21.95
N ASN A 366 -6.15 -39.07 -23.14
CA ASN A 366 -5.81 -38.42 -24.41
C ASN A 366 -6.69 -37.20 -24.73
N VAL A 367 -7.29 -36.55 -23.74
CA VAL A 367 -8.08 -35.33 -23.93
C VAL A 367 -7.19 -34.10 -24.15
N PRO A 368 -7.65 -33.09 -24.94
CA PRO A 368 -6.86 -31.91 -25.29
C PRO A 368 -6.87 -30.85 -24.18
N ILE A 369 -6.46 -31.25 -22.96
CA ILE A 369 -6.38 -30.39 -21.78
C ILE A 369 -5.02 -30.52 -21.09
N ALA A 370 -4.49 -29.40 -20.59
CA ALA A 370 -3.29 -29.38 -19.77
C ALA A 370 -3.39 -28.33 -18.65
N SER A 371 -2.71 -28.61 -17.53
CA SER A 371 -2.42 -27.62 -16.50
C SER A 371 -1.18 -26.81 -16.88
N HIS A 372 -1.12 -25.54 -16.45
CA HIS A 372 0.02 -24.67 -16.67
C HIS A 372 0.32 -23.84 -15.43
N HIS A 373 1.45 -24.11 -14.77
CA HIS A 373 1.89 -23.40 -13.57
C HIS A 373 3.41 -23.54 -13.34
N HIS A 374 3.96 -22.76 -12.41
CA HIS A 374 5.42 -22.59 -12.27
C HIS A 374 6.17 -23.87 -11.81
N LEU A 375 5.49 -24.80 -11.13
CA LEU A 375 6.07 -26.11 -10.76
C LEU A 375 6.24 -27.05 -11.95
N ILE A 376 5.59 -26.78 -13.09
CA ILE A 376 5.80 -27.54 -14.32
C ILE A 376 7.14 -27.11 -14.93
N PRO A 377 8.04 -28.06 -15.26
CA PRO A 377 9.33 -27.75 -15.87
C PRO A 377 9.19 -26.85 -17.09
N LYS A 378 10.11 -25.89 -17.25
CA LYS A 378 10.07 -24.90 -18.34
C LYS A 378 9.87 -25.54 -19.72
N LYS A 379 10.62 -26.61 -20.03
CA LYS A 379 10.50 -27.34 -21.31
C LYS A 379 9.09 -27.91 -21.54
N THR A 380 8.46 -28.40 -20.48
CA THR A 380 7.10 -28.95 -20.54
C THR A 380 6.07 -27.84 -20.73
N ARG A 381 6.25 -26.68 -20.07
CA ARG A 381 5.42 -25.50 -20.31
C ARG A 381 5.52 -25.01 -21.76
N GLU A 382 6.74 -24.87 -22.28
CA GLU A 382 6.99 -24.50 -23.68
C GLU A 382 6.31 -25.48 -24.66
N LEU A 383 6.32 -26.78 -24.35
CA LEU A 383 5.60 -27.78 -25.14
C LEU A 383 4.08 -27.61 -25.06
N ILE A 384 3.52 -27.33 -23.88
CA ILE A 384 2.08 -27.07 -23.72
C ILE A 384 1.66 -25.82 -24.51
N GLU A 385 2.46 -24.75 -24.42
CA GLU A 385 2.23 -23.50 -25.16
C GLU A 385 2.26 -23.73 -26.69
N GLU A 386 3.23 -24.50 -27.18
CA GLU A 386 3.33 -24.87 -28.60
C GLU A 386 2.14 -25.72 -29.06
N ARG A 387 1.78 -26.76 -28.29
CA ARG A 387 0.65 -27.63 -28.60
C ARG A 387 -0.69 -26.90 -28.55
N ALA A 388 -0.84 -25.91 -27.67
CA ALA A 388 -1.99 -25.01 -27.67
C ALA A 388 -2.03 -24.13 -28.93
N ARG A 389 -0.88 -23.60 -29.36
CA ARG A 389 -0.76 -22.80 -30.60
C ARG A 389 -1.07 -23.62 -31.85
N GLN A 390 -0.69 -24.89 -31.87
CA GLN A 390 -0.98 -25.84 -32.94
C GLN A 390 -2.42 -26.38 -32.89
N GLY A 391 -3.18 -26.04 -31.84
CA GLY A 391 -4.57 -26.49 -31.67
C GLY A 391 -4.73 -27.92 -31.18
N GLU A 392 -3.65 -28.57 -30.70
CA GLU A 392 -3.69 -29.91 -30.09
C GLU A 392 -4.19 -29.87 -28.64
N ILE A 393 -3.93 -28.77 -27.93
CA ILE A 393 -4.49 -28.49 -26.60
C ILE A 393 -5.56 -27.41 -26.77
N LYS A 394 -6.81 -27.75 -26.41
CA LYS A 394 -7.96 -26.86 -26.52
C LYS A 394 -8.30 -26.16 -25.22
N VAL A 395 -7.97 -26.76 -24.08
CA VAL A 395 -8.21 -26.18 -22.75
C VAL A 395 -6.90 -26.12 -21.97
N VAL A 396 -6.57 -24.93 -21.47
CA VAL A 396 -5.42 -24.74 -20.59
C VAL A 396 -5.91 -24.24 -19.24
N VAL A 397 -5.56 -24.94 -18.16
CA VAL A 397 -5.96 -24.59 -16.79
C VAL A 397 -4.77 -23.97 -16.06
N SER A 398 -4.90 -22.73 -15.56
CA SER A 398 -3.79 -22.03 -14.90
C SER A 398 -4.27 -21.21 -13.71
N PRO A 399 -3.57 -21.23 -12.56
CA PRO A 399 -3.93 -20.38 -11.44
C PRO A 399 -3.55 -18.92 -11.65
N ARG A 400 -2.31 -18.67 -12.08
CA ARG A 400 -1.75 -17.31 -12.25
C ARG A 400 -0.78 -17.16 -13.42
N THR A 401 -0.02 -18.20 -13.77
CA THR A 401 1.11 -18.05 -14.72
C THR A 401 0.70 -17.57 -16.12
N LEU A 402 -0.52 -17.89 -16.58
CA LEU A 402 -1.06 -17.43 -17.87
C LEU A 402 -1.86 -16.13 -17.77
N SER A 403 -1.94 -15.49 -16.59
CA SER A 403 -2.48 -14.13 -16.46
C SER A 403 -1.55 -13.08 -17.10
N GLN A 404 -0.30 -13.47 -17.41
CA GLN A 404 0.78 -12.61 -17.90
C GLN A 404 1.23 -12.98 -19.33
N GLY A 405 1.98 -12.08 -19.98
CA GLY A 405 2.34 -11.89 -21.40
C GLY A 405 2.48 -13.03 -22.45
N ILE A 406 2.21 -14.30 -22.15
CA ILE A 406 2.55 -15.46 -22.99
C ILE A 406 1.59 -15.63 -24.18
N ASP A 407 2.14 -15.93 -25.36
CA ASP A 407 1.37 -16.25 -26.57
C ASP A 407 1.10 -17.75 -26.69
N ILE A 408 -0.09 -18.19 -26.25
CA ILE A 408 -0.57 -19.59 -26.35
C ILE A 408 -1.54 -19.80 -27.52
N GLY A 409 -1.56 -18.89 -28.50
CA GLY A 409 -2.41 -18.99 -29.70
C GLY A 409 -3.70 -18.17 -29.63
N LEU A 410 -4.72 -18.60 -30.38
CA LEU A 410 -6.00 -17.92 -30.50
C LEU A 410 -6.93 -18.23 -29.32
N ILE A 411 -6.85 -17.39 -28.29
CA ILE A 411 -7.71 -17.53 -27.11
C ILE A 411 -9.08 -16.91 -27.41
N ALA A 412 -10.05 -17.81 -27.54
CA ALA A 412 -11.45 -17.52 -27.77
C ALA A 412 -12.20 -17.13 -26.50
N ARG A 413 -11.84 -17.79 -25.40
CA ARG A 413 -12.63 -17.83 -24.18
C ARG A 413 -11.76 -17.82 -22.95
N VAL A 414 -12.19 -17.07 -21.95
CA VAL A 414 -11.65 -17.12 -20.58
C VAL A 414 -12.75 -17.59 -19.65
N ILE A 415 -12.44 -18.57 -18.82
CA ILE A 415 -13.31 -19.07 -17.75
C ILE A 415 -12.68 -18.68 -16.43
N HIS A 416 -13.39 -17.90 -15.60
CA HIS A 416 -13.03 -17.66 -14.21
C HIS A 416 -13.74 -18.69 -13.34
N LEU A 417 -12.99 -19.70 -12.88
CA LEU A 417 -13.48 -20.62 -11.85
C LEU A 417 -13.19 -20.00 -10.49
N GLY A 418 -14.11 -19.14 -10.06
CA GLY A 418 -13.90 -18.19 -8.98
C GLY A 418 -13.29 -16.88 -9.46
N LEU A 419 -13.81 -15.77 -8.94
CA LEU A 419 -13.24 -14.45 -9.19
C LEU A 419 -11.90 -14.27 -8.46
N PRO A 420 -10.95 -13.50 -9.04
CA PRO A 420 -9.81 -13.00 -8.29
C PRO A 420 -10.25 -11.94 -7.26
N ASP A 421 -9.38 -11.66 -6.29
CA ASP A 421 -9.69 -10.75 -5.18
C ASP A 421 -9.56 -9.26 -5.59
N SER A 422 -8.92 -8.97 -6.72
CA SER A 422 -8.75 -7.62 -7.25
C SER A 422 -9.25 -7.47 -8.68
N VAL A 423 -9.70 -6.26 -9.02
CA VAL A 423 -10.22 -5.94 -10.35
C VAL A 423 -9.08 -5.88 -11.37
N ARG A 424 -7.89 -5.44 -10.95
CA ARG A 424 -6.67 -5.50 -11.75
C ARG A 424 -6.35 -6.92 -12.23
N GLU A 425 -6.36 -7.91 -11.34
CA GLU A 425 -6.10 -9.29 -11.74
C GLU A 425 -7.20 -9.82 -12.68
N PHE A 426 -8.47 -9.48 -12.42
CA PHE A 426 -9.58 -9.82 -13.32
C PHE A 426 -9.34 -9.32 -14.75
N HIS A 427 -9.00 -8.03 -14.92
CA HIS A 427 -8.74 -7.47 -16.24
C HIS A 427 -7.44 -7.97 -16.88
N GLN A 428 -6.42 -8.35 -16.11
CA GLN A 428 -5.20 -8.98 -16.65
C GLN A 428 -5.51 -10.35 -17.27
N ARG A 429 -6.36 -11.14 -16.61
CA ARG A 429 -6.89 -12.42 -17.11
C ARG A 429 -7.75 -12.21 -18.36
N GLU A 430 -8.70 -11.28 -18.33
CA GLU A 430 -9.57 -10.97 -19.48
C GLU A 430 -8.78 -10.41 -20.67
N GLY A 431 -7.69 -9.69 -20.41
CA GLY A 431 -6.81 -9.17 -21.44
C GLY A 431 -6.11 -10.24 -22.27
N ARG A 432 -6.25 -11.55 -21.97
CA ARG A 432 -5.64 -12.66 -22.73
C ARG A 432 -6.38 -13.01 -24.01
N LYS A 433 -7.70 -12.82 -24.07
CA LYS A 433 -8.53 -13.20 -25.21
C LYS A 433 -8.86 -12.02 -26.12
N GLY A 434 -9.45 -12.33 -27.28
CA GLY A 434 -10.07 -11.32 -28.15
C GLY A 434 -9.10 -10.39 -28.87
N ARG A 435 -7.82 -10.74 -28.96
CA ARG A 435 -6.76 -9.88 -29.52
C ARG A 435 -6.63 -9.93 -31.05
N ARG A 436 -7.38 -10.79 -31.75
CA ARG A 436 -7.26 -10.99 -33.21
C ARG A 436 -8.61 -10.83 -33.89
N ARG A 437 -8.61 -10.11 -35.02
CA ARG A 437 -9.83 -9.82 -35.81
C ARG A 437 -10.53 -11.09 -36.29
N GLU A 438 -9.76 -12.13 -36.64
CA GLU A 438 -10.26 -13.43 -37.11
C GLU A 438 -11.11 -14.21 -36.08
N LEU A 439 -11.13 -13.80 -34.81
CA LEU A 439 -11.99 -14.41 -33.78
C LEU A 439 -13.48 -14.05 -33.95
N GLY A 440 -13.78 -12.88 -34.53
CA GLY A 440 -15.13 -12.31 -34.59
C GLY A 440 -15.64 -11.83 -33.23
N TYR A 441 -15.69 -12.72 -32.24
CA TYR A 441 -16.06 -12.44 -30.85
C TYR A 441 -15.25 -13.29 -29.86
N SER A 442 -15.24 -12.85 -28.61
CA SER A 442 -14.64 -13.56 -27.48
C SER A 442 -15.67 -13.78 -26.38
N GLU A 443 -15.40 -14.71 -25.45
CA GLU A 443 -16.36 -15.06 -24.39
C GLU A 443 -15.72 -15.07 -23.01
N THR A 444 -16.45 -14.55 -22.01
CA THR A 444 -16.13 -14.72 -20.58
C THR A 444 -17.13 -15.68 -19.98
N LEU A 445 -16.68 -16.70 -19.26
CA LEU A 445 -17.55 -17.46 -18.37
C LEU A 445 -17.10 -17.25 -16.93
N ILE A 446 -17.95 -16.66 -16.10
CA ILE A 446 -17.69 -16.55 -14.66
C ILE A 446 -18.51 -17.63 -13.97
N ILE A 447 -17.82 -18.60 -13.38
CA ILE A 447 -18.42 -19.71 -12.66
C ILE A 447 -18.19 -19.45 -11.16
N PRO A 448 -19.25 -19.14 -10.40
CA PRO A 448 -19.13 -18.92 -8.97
C PRO A 448 -18.60 -20.17 -8.27
N TYR A 449 -17.42 -20.07 -7.67
CA TYR A 449 -16.71 -21.18 -7.04
C TYR A 449 -16.05 -20.79 -5.72
N SER A 450 -15.61 -19.53 -5.59
CA SER A 450 -14.86 -19.08 -4.42
C SER A 450 -15.75 -18.55 -3.30
N ARG A 451 -15.14 -18.00 -2.24
CA ARG A 451 -15.86 -17.21 -1.23
C ARG A 451 -16.28 -15.85 -1.78
N TRP A 452 -15.40 -15.21 -2.57
CA TRP A 452 -15.52 -13.81 -2.95
C TRP A 452 -16.72 -13.53 -3.85
N ASP A 453 -16.83 -14.27 -4.95
CA ASP A 453 -17.99 -14.30 -5.85
C ASP A 453 -19.31 -14.69 -5.15
N ARG A 454 -19.30 -15.66 -4.22
CA ARG A 454 -20.49 -15.99 -3.43
C ARG A 454 -20.93 -14.83 -2.55
N GLU A 455 -20.00 -14.16 -1.87
CA GLU A 455 -20.30 -12.98 -1.06
C GLU A 455 -20.92 -11.86 -1.90
N LEU A 456 -20.39 -11.61 -3.10
CA LEU A 456 -20.97 -10.64 -4.03
C LEU A 456 -22.40 -11.04 -4.47
N LEU A 457 -22.64 -12.32 -4.79
CA LEU A 457 -23.94 -12.81 -5.25
C LEU A 457 -25.01 -12.91 -4.15
N VAL A 458 -24.63 -13.27 -2.92
CA VAL A 458 -25.55 -13.28 -1.75
C VAL A 458 -26.07 -11.86 -1.46
N ASN A 459 -25.28 -10.84 -1.83
CA ASN A 459 -25.67 -9.44 -1.73
C ASN A 459 -26.32 -8.90 -3.02
N GLY A 460 -26.73 -9.79 -3.92
CA GLY A 460 -27.47 -9.48 -5.15
C GLY A 460 -26.57 -9.24 -6.37
N ILE A 461 -27.11 -9.50 -7.57
CA ILE A 461 -26.35 -9.33 -8.83
C ILE A 461 -25.89 -7.89 -9.05
N GLY A 462 -26.61 -6.90 -8.52
CA GLY A 462 -26.23 -5.49 -8.58
C GLY A 462 -24.85 -5.24 -7.95
N THR A 463 -24.61 -5.80 -6.77
CA THR A 463 -23.35 -5.71 -6.03
C THR A 463 -22.20 -6.38 -6.80
N PHE A 464 -22.47 -7.55 -7.38
CA PHE A 464 -21.53 -8.26 -8.25
C PHE A 464 -21.15 -7.41 -9.47
N MET A 465 -22.13 -6.77 -10.12
CA MET A 465 -21.92 -5.89 -11.26
C MET A 465 -21.17 -4.60 -10.87
N GLN A 466 -21.44 -4.03 -9.69
CA GLN A 466 -20.70 -2.88 -9.18
C GLN A 466 -19.22 -3.20 -8.99
N TRP A 467 -18.89 -4.39 -8.48
CA TRP A 467 -17.50 -4.82 -8.35
C TRP A 467 -16.82 -5.01 -9.71
N LEU A 468 -17.49 -5.66 -10.67
CA LEU A 468 -16.96 -5.84 -12.02
C LEU A 468 -16.71 -4.52 -12.75
N ASN A 469 -17.55 -3.51 -12.51
CA ASN A 469 -17.43 -2.17 -13.12
C ASN A 469 -16.58 -1.20 -12.29
N LEU A 470 -16.02 -1.66 -11.17
CA LEU A 470 -15.14 -0.83 -10.36
C LEU A 470 -13.86 -0.53 -11.16
N GLY A 471 -13.40 0.72 -11.14
CA GLY A 471 -12.16 1.07 -11.84
C GLY A 471 -10.97 0.24 -11.36
N LEU A 472 -10.03 -0.03 -12.27
CA LEU A 472 -8.73 -0.62 -11.95
C LEU A 472 -8.13 0.09 -10.74
N GLU A 473 -7.59 -0.67 -9.81
CA GLU A 473 -6.72 -0.11 -8.79
C GLU A 473 -5.64 0.70 -9.51
N LYS A 474 -5.29 1.89 -9.02
CA LYS A 474 -4.32 2.74 -9.69
C LYS A 474 -2.92 2.51 -9.14
N THR A 475 -1.92 2.54 -10.02
CA THR A 475 -0.52 2.56 -9.59
C THR A 475 -0.13 3.95 -9.12
N LEU A 476 0.39 4.03 -7.88
CA LEU A 476 0.68 5.28 -7.17
C LEU A 476 2.13 5.70 -7.42
N ILE A 477 2.31 6.83 -8.08
CA ILE A 477 3.63 7.41 -8.33
C ILE A 477 3.79 8.65 -7.45
N ASN A 478 4.87 8.70 -6.67
CA ASN A 478 5.18 9.83 -5.79
C ASN A 478 6.66 10.25 -5.93
N PRO A 479 6.95 11.31 -6.70
CA PRO A 479 8.31 11.86 -6.81
C PRO A 479 8.90 12.38 -5.50
N GLY A 480 8.06 12.70 -4.51
CA GLY A 480 8.50 13.15 -3.19
C GLY A 480 8.70 12.05 -2.16
N ASN A 481 8.63 10.78 -2.57
CA ASN A 481 8.83 9.66 -1.66
C ASN A 481 10.26 9.65 -1.09
N LEU A 482 10.40 9.79 0.22
CA LEU A 482 11.68 9.82 0.94
C LEU A 482 12.46 8.51 0.81
N TYR A 483 11.83 7.39 0.42
CA TYR A 483 12.55 6.15 0.10
C TYR A 483 13.47 6.30 -1.12
N LEU A 484 13.04 7.06 -2.13
CA LEU A 484 13.88 7.42 -3.29
C LEU A 484 15.13 8.17 -2.82
N HIS A 485 14.91 9.23 -2.02
CA HIS A 485 15.95 10.11 -1.50
C HIS A 485 16.88 9.41 -0.50
N LEU A 486 16.37 8.44 0.25
CA LEU A 486 17.18 7.58 1.11
C LEU A 486 18.23 6.84 0.27
N PHE A 487 17.80 6.21 -0.83
CA PHE A 487 18.72 5.46 -1.67
C PHE A 487 19.74 6.36 -2.40
N THR A 488 19.29 7.47 -3.00
CA THR A 488 20.21 8.39 -3.69
C THR A 488 21.20 9.04 -2.73
N GLY A 489 20.75 9.43 -1.53
CA GLY A 489 21.59 10.01 -0.48
C GLY A 489 22.64 9.03 0.03
N ILE A 490 22.26 7.77 0.29
CA ILE A 490 23.21 6.72 0.68
C ILE A 490 24.28 6.51 -0.39
N VAL A 491 23.89 6.48 -1.68
CA VAL A 491 24.83 6.32 -2.80
C VAL A 491 25.87 7.44 -2.83
N LYS A 492 25.45 8.70 -2.64
CA LYS A 492 26.36 9.86 -2.56
C LYS A 492 27.34 9.79 -1.41
N LEU A 493 26.92 9.22 -0.27
CA LEU A 493 27.78 9.06 0.92
C LEU A 493 28.74 7.88 0.81
N ILE A 494 28.29 6.75 0.25
CA ILE A 494 29.08 5.51 0.23
C ILE A 494 30.04 5.43 -0.96
N SER A 495 29.72 6.10 -2.08
CA SER A 495 30.52 6.00 -3.29
C SER A 495 31.83 6.80 -3.16
N PRO A 496 33.00 6.19 -3.43
CA PRO A 496 34.26 6.89 -3.38
C PRO A 496 34.45 7.86 -4.55
N TRP A 497 33.79 7.64 -5.69
CA TRP A 497 33.96 8.41 -6.91
C TRP A 497 32.74 9.27 -7.29
N PHE A 498 31.59 9.06 -6.63
CA PHE A 498 30.35 9.78 -6.86
C PHE A 498 29.92 10.57 -5.61
N ARG A 499 30.82 11.40 -5.08
CA ARG A 499 30.50 12.30 -3.97
C ARG A 499 29.84 13.57 -4.51
N GLN A 500 28.64 13.84 -4.04
CA GLN A 500 27.87 15.04 -4.37
C GLN A 500 27.25 15.60 -3.08
N ASP A 501 26.87 16.87 -3.13
CA ASP A 501 26.09 17.47 -2.05
C ASP A 501 24.72 16.79 -1.92
N LEU A 502 24.26 16.68 -0.67
CA LEU A 502 22.95 16.14 -0.35
C LEU A 502 21.91 17.24 -0.49
N SER A 503 20.82 16.94 -1.19
CA SER A 503 19.62 17.78 -1.19
C SER A 503 18.91 17.73 0.17
N GLU A 504 18.06 18.71 0.46
CA GLU A 504 17.30 18.77 1.71
C GLU A 504 16.50 17.49 1.98
N ARG A 505 15.83 16.94 0.95
CA ARG A 505 15.08 15.69 1.06
C ARG A 505 15.97 14.47 1.30
N GLU A 506 17.18 14.42 0.73
CA GLU A 506 18.14 13.35 1.03
C GLU A 506 18.64 13.46 2.47
N VAL A 507 18.93 14.67 2.95
CA VAL A 507 19.29 14.92 4.36
C VAL A 507 18.16 14.49 5.28
N GLU A 508 16.91 14.85 4.97
CA GLU A 508 15.75 14.41 5.74
C GLU A 508 15.64 12.88 5.77
N ALA A 509 15.62 12.22 4.61
CA ALA A 509 15.50 10.78 4.52
C ALA A 509 16.61 10.05 5.30
N LEU A 510 17.86 10.53 5.21
CA LEU A 510 19.01 9.99 5.93
C LEU A 510 18.91 10.19 7.44
N LYS A 511 18.40 11.34 7.91
CA LYS A 511 18.12 11.61 9.33
C LYS A 511 17.02 10.68 9.85
N ARG A 512 15.91 10.55 9.11
CA ARG A 512 14.81 9.63 9.45
C ARG A 512 15.25 8.16 9.50
N ALA A 513 16.24 7.79 8.69
CA ALA A 513 16.84 6.46 8.69
C ALA A 513 17.95 6.24 9.74
N GLU A 514 18.27 7.28 10.51
CA GLU A 514 19.37 7.36 11.49
C GLU A 514 20.76 7.11 10.88
N VAL A 515 20.92 7.39 9.59
CA VAL A 515 22.21 7.39 8.90
C VAL A 515 22.98 8.66 9.23
N ILE A 516 22.27 9.79 9.34
CA ILE A 516 22.80 11.08 9.80
C ILE A 516 22.20 11.40 11.17
N ASP A 517 23.05 11.79 12.13
CA ASP A 517 22.60 12.22 13.46
C ASP A 517 22.14 13.68 13.51
N GLY A 518 21.67 14.14 14.68
CA GLY A 518 21.17 15.50 14.87
C GLY A 518 22.20 16.62 14.67
N TYR A 519 23.50 16.28 14.66
CA TYR A 519 24.63 17.21 14.48
C TYR A 519 25.23 17.12 13.07
N GLY A 520 24.68 16.28 12.19
CA GLY A 520 25.18 16.07 10.84
C GLY A 520 26.25 14.97 10.72
N GLY A 521 26.56 14.26 11.80
CA GLY A 521 27.50 13.14 11.81
C GLY A 521 26.97 11.91 11.06
N ILE A 522 27.82 11.25 10.29
CA ILE A 522 27.45 10.04 9.51
C ILE A 522 27.73 8.78 10.33
N ASN A 523 26.68 8.01 10.62
CA ASN A 523 26.82 6.68 11.21
C ASN A 523 27.23 5.66 10.14
N ALA A 524 28.54 5.43 9.99
CA ALA A 524 29.09 4.54 8.96
C ALA A 524 28.58 3.09 9.05
N LYS A 525 28.32 2.58 10.26
CA LYS A 525 27.76 1.23 10.45
C LYS A 525 26.34 1.17 9.92
N ARG A 526 25.51 2.15 10.27
CA ARG A 526 24.12 2.25 9.81
C ARG A 526 24.03 2.49 8.31
N LEU A 527 24.90 3.34 7.75
CA LEU A 527 25.02 3.59 6.31
C LEU A 527 25.21 2.28 5.53
N ARG A 528 26.20 1.46 5.92
CA ARG A 528 26.45 0.16 5.27
C ARG A 528 25.29 -0.80 5.47
N GLU A 529 24.76 -0.89 6.69
CA GLU A 529 23.62 -1.76 6.99
C GLU A 529 22.41 -1.47 6.10
N VAL A 530 22.02 -0.20 5.99
CA VAL A 530 20.87 0.21 5.17
C VAL A 530 21.19 0.00 3.69
N PHE A 531 22.39 0.39 3.24
CA PHE A 531 22.80 0.18 1.85
C PHE A 531 22.72 -1.29 1.46
N ASP A 532 23.29 -2.20 2.25
CA ASP A 532 23.34 -3.63 1.93
C ASP A 532 21.94 -4.24 1.87
N LYS A 533 21.05 -3.81 2.76
CA LYS A 533 19.72 -4.41 2.90
C LYS A 533 18.64 -3.78 2.00
N ILE A 534 18.85 -2.60 1.43
CA ILE A 534 18.00 -2.08 0.34
C ILE A 534 18.09 -3.01 -0.87
N ASN A 535 16.95 -3.61 -1.20
CA ASN A 535 16.71 -4.46 -2.36
C ASN A 535 15.51 -3.94 -3.14
N PHE A 536 15.39 -4.33 -4.41
CA PHE A 536 14.35 -3.82 -5.30
C PHE A 536 12.98 -4.41 -4.97
N TYR A 537 12.99 -5.73 -4.76
CA TYR A 537 11.90 -6.43 -4.10
C TYR A 537 12.11 -6.33 -2.57
N GLU A 538 11.31 -7.04 -1.78
CA GLU A 538 11.38 -7.04 -0.32
C GLU A 538 12.81 -7.11 0.25
N TYR A 539 12.96 -6.74 1.53
CA TYR A 539 14.26 -6.74 2.21
C TYR A 539 14.94 -8.12 2.17
N ALA A 540 16.21 -8.16 1.72
CA ALA A 540 17.02 -9.36 1.38
C ALA A 540 16.70 -9.95 -0.02
N PRO A 541 17.49 -10.90 -0.58
CA PRO A 541 17.33 -11.28 -1.98
C PRO A 541 15.90 -11.81 -2.25
N PRO A 542 15.31 -11.52 -3.42
CA PRO A 542 13.88 -11.70 -3.74
C PRO A 542 13.30 -13.12 -3.56
N TYR A 543 14.15 -14.11 -3.28
CA TYR A 543 13.81 -15.52 -3.15
C TYR A 543 14.64 -16.14 -2.01
N GLY A 544 14.50 -15.58 -0.81
CA GLY A 544 15.39 -15.85 0.31
C GLY A 544 15.03 -17.09 1.13
N ILE A 545 13.74 -17.41 1.23
CA ILE A 545 13.23 -18.44 2.14
C ILE A 545 12.65 -19.58 1.32
N LYS A 546 13.26 -20.76 1.47
CA LYS A 546 12.83 -21.97 0.76
C LYS A 546 11.49 -22.44 1.29
N ARG A 547 10.74 -23.12 0.44
CA ARG A 547 9.46 -23.75 0.78
C ARG A 547 9.45 -25.19 0.28
N TYR A 548 8.90 -26.10 1.09
CA TYR A 548 8.67 -27.48 0.69
C TYR A 548 7.27 -27.94 1.03
N LEU A 549 6.62 -28.61 0.08
CA LEU A 549 5.41 -29.39 0.32
C LEU A 549 5.80 -30.85 0.64
N GLU A 550 5.46 -31.32 1.83
CA GLU A 550 5.55 -32.72 2.22
C GLU A 550 4.30 -33.48 1.75
N ARG A 551 4.51 -34.59 1.02
CA ARG A 551 3.50 -35.58 0.64
C ARG A 551 4.05 -36.98 0.91
N GLY A 552 3.51 -37.67 1.92
CA GLY A 552 4.14 -38.88 2.46
C GLY A 552 5.63 -38.63 2.77
N ASP A 553 6.52 -39.47 2.22
CA ASP A 553 7.98 -39.36 2.42
C ASP A 553 8.70 -38.42 1.44
N ARG A 554 7.96 -37.73 0.55
CA ARG A 554 8.56 -36.86 -0.48
C ARG A 554 8.45 -35.39 -0.09
N ARG A 555 9.55 -34.65 -0.29
CA ARG A 555 9.59 -33.17 -0.23
C ARG A 555 9.65 -32.58 -1.63
N ILE A 556 8.62 -31.85 -1.99
CA ILE A 556 8.52 -31.14 -3.27
C ILE A 556 8.91 -29.69 -3.04
N ALA A 557 9.92 -29.18 -3.75
CA ALA A 557 10.32 -27.78 -3.65
C ALA A 557 9.24 -26.87 -4.26
N LEU A 558 8.85 -25.83 -3.53
CA LEU A 558 7.93 -24.79 -3.99
C LEU A 558 8.70 -23.51 -4.35
N GLU A 559 8.01 -22.55 -4.97
CA GLU A 559 8.59 -21.23 -5.23
C GLU A 559 8.97 -20.55 -3.90
N PRO A 560 10.21 -20.06 -3.75
CA PRO A 560 10.63 -19.37 -2.54
C PRO A 560 9.81 -18.11 -2.29
N ILE A 561 9.69 -17.72 -1.02
CA ILE A 561 8.98 -16.51 -0.60
C ILE A 561 9.94 -15.43 -0.12
N GLY A 562 9.42 -14.20 -0.12
CA GLY A 562 10.05 -13.05 0.52
C GLY A 562 9.97 -13.10 2.05
N HIS A 563 10.68 -12.17 2.69
CA HIS A 563 10.69 -12.06 4.15
C HIS A 563 9.39 -11.47 4.70
N CYS A 564 8.71 -10.59 3.96
CA CYS A 564 7.41 -10.06 4.34
C CYS A 564 6.35 -11.15 4.24
N ASP A 565 6.32 -11.90 3.13
CA ASP A 565 5.45 -13.07 2.98
C ASP A 565 5.65 -14.12 4.08
N LEU A 566 6.90 -14.40 4.49
CA LEU A 566 7.15 -15.26 5.65
C LEU A 566 6.39 -14.74 6.88
N VAL A 567 6.57 -13.46 7.19
CA VAL A 567 6.01 -12.84 8.40
C VAL A 567 4.48 -12.73 8.33
N GLU A 568 3.92 -12.46 7.16
CA GLU A 568 2.48 -12.14 7.02
C GLU A 568 1.61 -13.34 6.65
N LYS A 569 2.16 -14.36 5.98
CA LYS A 569 1.36 -15.41 5.32
C LYS A 569 1.85 -16.83 5.56
N PHE A 570 3.14 -17.02 5.86
CA PHE A 570 3.74 -18.37 5.93
C PHE A 570 4.29 -18.70 7.32
N GLN A 571 3.43 -18.61 8.34
CA GLN A 571 3.73 -19.05 9.70
C GLN A 571 3.07 -20.41 10.00
N PRO A 572 3.60 -21.21 10.94
CA PRO A 572 2.94 -22.46 11.36
C PRO A 572 1.48 -22.23 11.76
N GLY A 573 0.58 -23.04 11.20
CA GLY A 573 -0.86 -22.86 11.28
C GLY A 573 -1.47 -22.09 10.10
N CYS A 574 -0.69 -21.37 9.30
CA CYS A 574 -1.22 -20.67 8.13
C CYS A 574 -1.63 -21.64 7.03
N ILE A 575 -2.66 -21.26 6.29
CA ILE A 575 -3.20 -21.95 5.14
C ILE A 575 -2.59 -21.32 3.91
N ASP A 576 -1.92 -22.12 3.07
CA ASP A 576 -1.61 -21.71 1.71
C ASP A 576 -2.74 -22.13 0.77
N PRO A 577 -3.63 -21.19 0.35
CA PRO A 577 -4.69 -21.50 -0.59
C PRO A 577 -4.16 -21.86 -1.98
N GLY A 578 -2.93 -21.44 -2.35
CA GLY A 578 -2.31 -21.71 -3.64
C GLY A 578 -1.88 -23.16 -3.83
N GLU A 579 -1.50 -23.83 -2.74
CA GLU A 579 -1.10 -25.24 -2.71
C GLU A 579 -2.10 -26.15 -1.99
N GLU A 580 -3.22 -25.61 -1.50
CA GLU A 580 -4.19 -26.30 -0.63
C GLU A 580 -3.48 -27.02 0.54
N ALA A 581 -2.56 -26.30 1.15
CA ALA A 581 -1.64 -26.81 2.16
C ALA A 581 -1.74 -26.00 3.47
N LEU A 582 -1.27 -26.60 4.55
CA LEU A 582 -1.08 -25.95 5.84
C LEU A 582 0.42 -25.88 6.13
N VAL A 583 0.90 -24.72 6.53
CA VAL A 583 2.25 -24.56 7.08
C VAL A 583 2.30 -25.28 8.42
N VAL A 584 3.14 -26.30 8.53
CA VAL A 584 3.23 -27.13 9.74
C VAL A 584 4.45 -26.80 10.59
N SER A 585 5.53 -26.28 9.99
CA SER A 585 6.74 -25.92 10.73
C SER A 585 7.65 -24.95 9.98
N LEU A 586 8.58 -24.34 10.73
CA LEU A 586 9.67 -23.52 10.23
C LEU A 586 11.01 -24.16 10.58
N GLU A 587 11.87 -24.36 9.58
CA GLU A 587 13.24 -24.82 9.79
C GLU A 587 14.19 -23.62 9.93
N HIS A 588 15.05 -23.66 10.95
CA HIS A 588 15.96 -22.57 11.30
C HIS A 588 17.42 -22.95 11.01
N GLY A 589 18.30 -21.95 10.89
CA GLY A 589 19.74 -22.19 10.76
C GLY A 589 20.34 -22.86 12.00
N LYS A 590 21.35 -23.73 11.83
CA LYS A 590 21.97 -24.54 12.89
C LYS A 590 22.39 -23.75 14.16
N THR A 591 22.75 -22.47 14.00
CA THR A 591 23.21 -21.59 15.09
C THR A 591 22.44 -20.27 15.16
N SER A 592 21.41 -20.08 14.32
CA SER A 592 20.71 -18.79 14.18
C SER A 592 19.19 -18.98 14.24
N ARG A 593 18.47 -18.08 14.91
CA ARG A 593 17.00 -18.00 14.87
C ARG A 593 16.43 -17.50 13.53
N VAL A 594 17.26 -17.43 12.48
CA VAL A 594 16.82 -17.06 11.14
C VAL A 594 16.13 -18.25 10.50
N VAL A 595 14.88 -18.06 10.11
CA VAL A 595 14.11 -19.03 9.32
C VAL A 595 14.79 -19.23 7.96
N LYS A 596 15.06 -20.48 7.61
CA LYS A 596 15.67 -20.88 6.33
C LYS A 596 14.68 -21.57 5.42
N CYS A 597 13.69 -22.24 6.00
CA CYS A 597 12.68 -22.96 5.24
C CYS A 597 11.32 -22.94 5.93
N VAL A 598 10.27 -22.86 5.12
CA VAL A 598 8.89 -23.14 5.51
C VAL A 598 8.54 -24.55 5.03
N VAL A 599 7.87 -25.32 5.88
CA VAL A 599 7.41 -26.68 5.55
C VAL A 599 5.89 -26.71 5.59
N GLU A 600 5.31 -27.19 4.51
CA GLU A 600 3.88 -27.26 4.28
C GLU A 600 3.44 -28.70 4.08
N ARG A 601 2.19 -29.03 4.44
CA ARG A 601 1.55 -30.32 4.17
C ARG A 601 0.20 -30.12 3.54
N SER A 602 -0.15 -30.97 2.59
CA SER A 602 -1.49 -31.00 1.97
C SER A 602 -2.57 -31.05 3.07
N ILE A 603 -3.57 -30.16 3.02
CA ILE A 603 -4.64 -30.11 4.02
C ILE A 603 -5.32 -31.48 4.19
N ARG A 604 -5.45 -32.24 3.09
CA ARG A 604 -6.06 -33.58 3.08
C ARG A 604 -5.21 -34.64 3.81
N GLU A 605 -3.93 -34.38 4.04
CA GLU A 605 -2.96 -35.30 4.65
C GLU A 605 -2.49 -34.83 6.05
N VAL A 606 -2.92 -33.66 6.51
CA VAL A 606 -2.54 -33.14 7.84
C VAL A 606 -3.22 -33.95 8.94
N ASP A 607 -2.43 -34.62 9.77
CA ASP A 607 -2.88 -35.11 11.06
C ASP A 607 -2.85 -33.97 12.10
N PHE A 608 -3.98 -33.29 12.27
CA PHE A 608 -4.12 -32.19 13.22
C PHE A 608 -3.81 -32.60 14.66
N LYS A 609 -3.97 -33.88 15.03
CA LYS A 609 -3.68 -34.37 16.39
C LYS A 609 -2.20 -34.57 16.64
N ALA A 610 -1.38 -34.70 15.59
CA ALA A 610 0.07 -34.85 15.71
C ALA A 610 0.77 -33.53 16.12
N TYR A 611 0.08 -32.40 16.08
CA TYR A 611 0.60 -31.09 16.46
C TYR A 611 -0.26 -30.49 17.57
N ASP A 612 0.30 -30.33 18.78
CA ASP A 612 -0.43 -29.81 19.94
C ASP A 612 -1.17 -28.50 19.62
N GLY A 613 -0.51 -27.57 18.91
CA GLY A 613 -1.10 -26.30 18.55
C GLY A 613 -2.30 -26.40 17.59
N LEU A 614 -2.23 -27.28 16.59
CA LEU A 614 -3.33 -27.52 15.67
C LEU A 614 -4.47 -28.31 16.33
N SER A 615 -4.15 -29.21 17.26
CA SER A 615 -5.12 -29.97 18.04
C SER A 615 -6.01 -29.05 18.87
N VAL A 616 -5.41 -28.07 19.56
CA VAL A 616 -6.17 -27.05 20.32
C VAL A 616 -7.07 -26.23 19.39
N ALA A 617 -6.53 -25.73 18.29
CA ALA A 617 -7.31 -24.96 17.31
C ALA A 617 -8.48 -25.77 16.73
N LEU A 618 -8.28 -27.07 16.48
CA LEU A 618 -9.31 -27.98 15.99
C LEU A 618 -10.47 -28.14 16.99
N GLU A 619 -10.18 -28.24 18.30
CA GLU A 619 -11.23 -28.34 19.32
C GLU A 619 -11.99 -27.02 19.49
N GLU A 620 -11.31 -25.86 19.44
CA GLU A 620 -12.00 -24.56 19.44
C GLU A 620 -12.89 -24.39 18.20
N TYR A 621 -12.41 -24.77 17.02
CA TYR A 621 -13.20 -24.81 15.80
C TYR A 621 -14.45 -25.68 15.96
N ARG A 622 -14.31 -26.90 16.51
CA ARG A 622 -15.44 -27.81 16.76
C ARG A 622 -16.46 -27.19 17.70
N PHE A 623 -16.00 -26.59 18.79
CA PHE A 623 -16.85 -25.91 19.75
C PHE A 623 -17.67 -24.78 19.10
N ILE A 624 -17.03 -23.94 18.28
CA ILE A 624 -17.69 -22.85 17.57
C ILE A 624 -18.76 -23.38 16.61
N LYS A 625 -18.44 -24.37 15.78
CA LYS A 625 -19.39 -24.96 14.82
C LYS A 625 -20.60 -25.57 15.55
N LEU A 626 -20.37 -26.31 16.64
CA LEU A 626 -21.45 -26.88 17.45
C LEU A 626 -22.32 -25.79 18.09
N LYS A 627 -21.73 -24.68 18.57
CA LYS A 627 -22.47 -23.53 19.11
C LYS A 627 -23.34 -22.85 18.05
N TRP A 628 -22.93 -22.88 16.79
CA TRP A 628 -23.74 -22.43 15.65
C TRP A 628 -24.78 -23.46 15.18
N GLY A 629 -24.85 -24.64 15.81
CA GLY A 629 -25.74 -25.72 15.40
C GLY A 629 -25.29 -26.43 14.11
N GLU A 630 -24.00 -26.34 13.77
CA GLU A 630 -23.41 -26.89 12.57
C GLU A 630 -22.57 -28.14 12.87
N THR A 631 -22.50 -29.07 11.92
CA THR A 631 -21.62 -30.24 12.03
C THR A 631 -20.18 -29.83 11.68
N PRO A 632 -19.20 -29.98 12.60
CA PRO A 632 -17.82 -29.62 12.32
C PRO A 632 -17.18 -30.60 11.32
N HIS A 633 -16.57 -30.05 10.26
CA HIS A 633 -15.87 -30.83 9.25
C HIS A 633 -14.67 -30.05 8.69
N ILE A 634 -13.58 -29.98 9.47
CA ILE A 634 -12.45 -29.06 9.24
C ILE A 634 -11.88 -29.11 7.81
N ILE A 635 -11.68 -30.30 7.24
CA ILE A 635 -11.15 -30.44 5.88
C ILE A 635 -12.09 -29.83 4.84
N LYS A 636 -13.39 -30.07 4.98
CA LYS A 636 -14.42 -29.53 4.07
C LYS A 636 -14.46 -28.01 4.19
N ASP A 637 -14.39 -27.48 5.41
CA ASP A 637 -14.46 -26.04 5.67
C ASP A 637 -13.18 -25.31 5.23
N LEU A 638 -12.00 -25.90 5.38
CA LEU A 638 -10.74 -25.38 4.84
C LEU A 638 -10.78 -25.33 3.31
N LEU A 639 -11.16 -26.44 2.65
CA LEU A 639 -11.26 -26.51 1.19
C LEU A 639 -12.37 -25.59 0.64
N ALA A 640 -13.45 -25.38 1.39
CA ALA A 640 -14.52 -24.46 1.03
C ALA A 640 -14.19 -22.97 1.34
N GLY A 641 -13.02 -22.67 1.93
CA GLY A 641 -12.62 -21.32 2.31
C GLY A 641 -13.45 -20.72 3.45
N ARG A 642 -14.10 -21.55 4.26
CA ARG A 642 -14.83 -21.15 5.48
C ARG A 642 -13.92 -20.99 6.68
N VAL A 643 -12.70 -21.53 6.61
CA VAL A 643 -11.61 -21.24 7.54
C VAL A 643 -10.50 -20.57 6.74
N SER A 644 -10.20 -19.32 7.06
CA SER A 644 -9.04 -18.60 6.54
C SER A 644 -8.02 -18.42 7.65
N SER A 645 -6.77 -18.12 7.29
CA SER A 645 -5.72 -17.86 8.26
C SER A 645 -5.07 -16.51 8.00
N ASP A 646 -4.79 -15.79 9.08
CA ASP A 646 -4.08 -14.52 9.06
C ASP A 646 -2.99 -14.53 10.14
N VAL A 647 -1.87 -13.84 9.89
CA VAL A 647 -0.84 -13.66 10.90
C VAL A 647 -1.02 -12.31 11.58
N LEU A 648 -1.40 -12.34 12.86
CA LEU A 648 -1.33 -11.14 13.69
C LEU A 648 0.14 -10.81 13.92
N CYS A 649 0.53 -9.62 13.47
CA CYS A 649 1.89 -9.13 13.61
C CYS A 649 1.95 -8.01 14.65
N VAL A 650 3.01 -8.00 15.45
CA VAL A 650 3.39 -6.78 16.17
C VAL A 650 4.09 -5.87 15.17
N VAL A 651 3.49 -4.71 14.94
CA VAL A 651 3.97 -3.73 13.97
C VAL A 651 4.49 -2.50 14.70
N TYR A 652 5.77 -2.19 14.53
CA TYR A 652 6.39 -0.96 14.99
C TYR A 652 6.45 0.02 13.83
N THR A 653 5.60 1.04 13.90
CA THR A 653 5.45 2.06 12.87
C THR A 653 6.11 3.37 13.30
N PRO A 654 6.62 4.18 12.35
CA PRO A 654 6.99 5.55 12.67
C PRO A 654 5.72 6.33 13.06
N LYS A 655 5.88 7.30 13.96
CA LYS A 655 4.74 8.07 14.51
C LYS A 655 4.48 9.39 13.79
N ASN A 656 5.46 9.88 13.03
CA ASN A 656 5.50 11.21 12.43
C ASN A 656 6.17 11.18 11.04
N GLY A 657 5.53 10.57 10.06
CA GLY A 657 5.99 10.52 8.67
C GLY A 657 6.93 9.35 8.38
N PHE A 658 7.91 9.57 7.51
CA PHE A 658 8.84 8.53 7.07
C PHE A 658 9.78 8.08 8.20
N GLY A 659 10.00 6.78 8.34
CA GLY A 659 10.92 6.24 9.32
C GLY A 659 10.99 4.72 9.33
N LYS A 660 11.67 4.16 10.32
CA LYS A 660 11.86 2.70 10.45
C LYS A 660 10.53 1.98 10.66
N TYR A 661 10.42 0.84 10.01
CA TYR A 661 9.33 -0.11 10.11
C TYR A 661 9.87 -1.47 10.54
N VAL A 662 9.24 -2.09 11.52
CA VAL A 662 9.56 -3.46 11.94
C VAL A 662 8.26 -4.23 12.13
N LYS A 663 8.16 -5.40 11.49
CA LYS A 663 7.02 -6.30 11.61
C LYS A 663 7.52 -7.66 12.11
N ILE A 664 6.91 -8.14 13.19
CA ILE A 664 7.25 -9.42 13.83
C ILE A 664 5.97 -10.26 13.90
N PRO A 665 5.98 -11.52 13.42
CA PRO A 665 4.81 -12.39 13.49
C PRO A 665 4.60 -12.80 14.95
N GLU A 666 3.43 -12.47 15.51
CA GLU A 666 3.11 -12.84 16.89
C GLU A 666 2.40 -14.18 16.95
N ARG A 667 1.35 -14.35 16.13
CA ARG A 667 0.50 -15.54 16.14
C ARG A 667 -0.25 -15.74 14.83
N CYS A 668 -0.49 -16.99 14.48
CA CYS A 668 -1.48 -17.36 13.48
C CYS A 668 -2.88 -17.36 14.09
N ILE A 669 -3.85 -16.81 13.38
CA ILE A 669 -5.26 -16.79 13.73
C ILE A 669 -6.03 -17.49 12.61
N TRP A 670 -6.99 -18.35 12.97
CA TRP A 670 -7.97 -18.84 12.01
C TRP A 670 -9.28 -18.08 12.15
N THR A 671 -9.77 -17.51 11.06
CA THR A 671 -11.11 -16.92 10.99
C THR A 671 -12.07 -17.96 10.43
N ILE A 672 -13.00 -18.41 11.26
CA ILE A 672 -14.02 -19.40 10.95
C ILE A 672 -15.31 -18.66 10.59
N LYS A 673 -15.94 -19.07 9.50
CA LYS A 673 -17.24 -18.56 9.02
C LYS A 673 -18.31 -19.64 9.18
N SER A 674 -19.53 -19.24 9.55
CA SER A 674 -20.67 -20.17 9.58
C SER A 674 -20.97 -20.71 8.18
N GLU A 675 -21.43 -21.96 8.11
CA GLU A 675 -21.97 -22.57 6.89
C GLU A 675 -23.35 -21.99 6.55
N LYS A 676 -24.19 -21.78 7.56
CA LYS A 676 -25.53 -21.19 7.40
C LYS A 676 -25.50 -19.67 7.60
N PRO A 677 -26.23 -18.90 6.78
CA PRO A 677 -26.42 -17.47 7.00
C PRO A 677 -27.33 -17.23 8.21
N LYS A 678 -27.32 -16.00 8.72
CA LYS A 678 -28.26 -15.47 9.71
C LYS A 678 -29.06 -14.33 9.10
N TYR A 679 -30.35 -14.31 9.42
CA TYR A 679 -31.27 -13.26 9.02
C TYR A 679 -31.26 -12.10 10.03
N LEU A 680 -31.25 -10.87 9.51
CA LEU A 680 -31.50 -9.65 10.29
C LEU A 680 -32.31 -8.66 9.46
N VAL A 681 -33.02 -7.76 10.16
CA VAL A 681 -33.70 -6.63 9.53
C VAL A 681 -32.97 -5.35 9.93
N ALA A 682 -32.49 -4.59 8.94
CA ALA A 682 -31.85 -3.30 9.17
C ALA A 682 -32.64 -2.21 8.43
N ARG A 683 -33.21 -1.25 9.17
CA ARG A 683 -34.03 -0.15 8.61
C ARG A 683 -35.08 -0.64 7.59
N ASN A 684 -35.83 -1.70 7.92
CA ASN A 684 -36.82 -2.38 7.06
C ASN A 684 -36.27 -3.10 5.81
N LYS A 685 -34.95 -3.25 5.68
CA LYS A 685 -34.34 -4.08 4.63
C LYS A 685 -33.97 -5.46 5.22
N PRO A 686 -34.50 -6.57 4.67
CA PRO A 686 -34.04 -7.91 5.04
C PRO A 686 -32.60 -8.10 4.55
N LEU A 687 -31.72 -8.46 5.46
CA LEU A 687 -30.31 -8.72 5.20
C LEU A 687 -29.91 -10.09 5.73
N VAL A 688 -28.86 -10.63 5.13
CA VAL A 688 -28.16 -11.79 5.65
C VAL A 688 -26.70 -11.47 5.91
N TYR A 689 -26.15 -12.15 6.89
CA TYR A 689 -24.74 -12.18 7.18
C TYR A 689 -24.37 -13.57 7.65
N TYR A 690 -23.08 -13.87 7.65
CA TYR A 690 -22.56 -15.11 8.22
C TYR A 690 -21.81 -14.77 9.50
N ASP A 691 -21.97 -15.59 10.54
CA ASP A 691 -21.17 -15.41 11.74
C ASP A 691 -19.70 -15.66 11.39
N LYS A 692 -18.83 -14.83 11.96
CA LYS A 692 -17.38 -15.01 11.91
C LYS A 692 -16.82 -15.08 13.33
N ARG A 693 -15.86 -15.96 13.56
CA ARG A 693 -15.10 -16.06 14.81
C ARG A 693 -13.63 -16.33 14.52
N ALA A 694 -12.76 -15.53 15.11
CA ALA A 694 -11.33 -15.75 15.11
C ALA A 694 -10.94 -16.68 16.27
N ILE A 695 -10.09 -17.67 16.01
CA ILE A 695 -9.45 -18.53 17.00
C ILE A 695 -7.93 -18.45 16.87
N TYR A 696 -7.25 -18.61 18.00
CA TYR A 696 -5.78 -18.63 18.01
C TYR A 696 -5.29 -20.03 17.63
N VAL A 697 -4.26 -20.08 16.78
CA VAL A 697 -3.54 -21.32 16.49
C VAL A 697 -2.23 -21.29 17.27
N PRO A 698 -2.12 -21.97 18.44
CA PRO A 698 -0.97 -21.90 19.34
C PRO A 698 0.26 -22.65 18.80
N MET A 699 0.77 -22.20 17.67
CA MET A 699 1.97 -22.69 17.02
C MET A 699 3.06 -21.61 17.06
N PRO A 700 4.34 -22.01 17.22
CA PRO A 700 5.44 -21.05 17.31
C PRO A 700 5.63 -20.31 15.99
N THR A 701 5.68 -18.98 16.05
CA THR A 701 6.02 -18.11 14.92
C THR A 701 7.52 -17.84 14.84
N GLY A 702 7.99 -17.39 13.68
CA GLY A 702 9.40 -17.08 13.45
C GLY A 702 9.62 -16.15 12.26
N GLY A 703 10.66 -15.33 12.36
CA GLY A 703 11.03 -14.33 11.36
C GLY A 703 10.83 -12.90 11.85
N GLU A 704 11.35 -11.97 11.08
CA GLU A 704 11.10 -10.53 11.24
C GLU A 704 11.26 -9.87 9.87
N TYR A 705 10.49 -8.82 9.63
CA TYR A 705 10.62 -7.95 8.48
C TYR A 705 10.98 -6.54 8.95
N ARG A 706 11.95 -5.91 8.28
CA ARG A 706 12.41 -4.56 8.60
C ARG A 706 12.53 -3.74 7.33
N ASP A 707 12.05 -2.51 7.37
CA ASP A 707 12.14 -1.58 6.24
C ASP A 707 11.96 -0.12 6.69
N PHE A 708 11.63 0.77 5.77
CA PHE A 708 11.19 2.13 6.04
C PHE A 708 9.84 2.38 5.36
N MET A 709 8.95 3.10 6.05
CA MET A 709 7.63 3.44 5.55
C MET A 709 7.15 4.77 6.13
N TYR A 710 5.94 5.17 5.76
CA TYR A 710 5.24 6.30 6.37
C TYR A 710 4.25 5.82 7.43
N GLY A 711 4.22 6.53 8.55
CA GLY A 711 3.37 6.20 9.68
C GLY A 711 3.07 7.42 10.54
N TYR A 712 1.86 7.46 11.06
CA TYR A 712 1.29 8.59 11.76
C TYR A 712 0.48 8.08 12.95
N ALA A 713 0.77 8.56 14.15
CA ALA A 713 -0.04 8.30 15.34
C ALA A 713 -0.81 9.56 15.73
N TYR A 714 -2.07 9.39 16.15
CA TYR A 714 -2.99 10.46 16.52
C TYR A 714 -3.60 10.12 17.88
N SER A 715 -3.55 11.08 18.80
CA SER A 715 -4.24 10.98 20.09
C SER A 715 -5.72 11.32 19.90
N ILE A 716 -6.60 10.54 20.52
CA ILE A 716 -8.05 10.78 20.48
C ILE A 716 -8.61 10.99 21.88
N ASP A 717 -9.72 11.73 21.98
CA ASP A 717 -10.36 12.04 23.26
C ASP A 717 -10.74 10.75 24.02
N ALA A 718 -10.51 10.72 25.33
CA ALA A 718 -10.76 9.56 26.16
C ALA A 718 -12.23 9.09 26.15
N ARG A 719 -13.17 9.98 25.79
CA ARG A 719 -14.61 9.68 25.68
C ARG A 719 -14.97 8.98 24.36
N GLU A 720 -14.09 8.99 23.37
CA GLU A 720 -14.38 8.39 22.07
C GLU A 720 -14.58 6.88 22.15
N ASN A 721 -15.51 6.35 21.38
CA ASN A 721 -15.68 4.92 21.24
C ASN A 721 -14.64 4.38 20.23
N ILE A 722 -13.75 3.51 20.70
CA ILE A 722 -12.66 2.91 19.91
C ILE A 722 -13.21 2.12 18.72
N ASP A 723 -14.31 1.38 18.91
CA ASP A 723 -14.91 0.56 17.86
C ASP A 723 -15.54 1.42 16.77
N LEU A 724 -16.14 2.56 17.14
CA LEU A 724 -16.65 3.53 16.16
C LEU A 724 -15.53 4.25 15.41
N ILE A 725 -14.43 4.61 16.08
CA ILE A 725 -13.25 5.17 15.42
C ILE A 725 -12.65 4.15 14.43
N ARG A 726 -12.55 2.88 14.84
CA ARG A 726 -12.11 1.78 13.99
C ARG A 726 -13.00 1.60 12.76
N LEU A 727 -14.32 1.64 12.95
CA LEU A 727 -15.28 1.58 11.86
C LEU A 727 -15.19 2.80 10.92
N GLY A 728 -14.96 3.99 11.48
CA GLY A 728 -14.67 5.21 10.71
C GLY A 728 -13.43 5.08 9.84
N LEU A 729 -12.33 4.53 10.39
CA LEU A 729 -11.09 4.25 9.65
C LEU A 729 -11.29 3.22 8.54
N ALA A 730 -12.00 2.12 8.82
CA ALA A 730 -12.37 1.11 7.83
C ALA A 730 -13.12 1.75 6.64
N TYR A 731 -14.09 2.61 6.96
CA TYR A 731 -14.87 3.32 5.95
C TYR A 731 -14.03 4.31 5.14
N LEU A 732 -13.05 5.01 5.75
CA LEU A 732 -12.13 5.85 4.99
C LEU A 732 -11.33 5.03 3.97
N VAL A 733 -10.86 3.82 4.32
CA VAL A 733 -10.19 2.92 3.36
C VAL A 733 -11.12 2.53 2.21
N VAL A 734 -12.41 2.28 2.49
CA VAL A 734 -13.42 2.07 1.45
C VAL A 734 -13.52 3.27 0.51
N ILE A 735 -13.63 4.49 1.05
CA ILE A 735 -13.70 5.73 0.26
C ILE A 735 -12.46 5.91 -0.63
N LEU A 736 -11.26 5.62 -0.11
CA LEU A 736 -10.01 5.66 -0.88
C LEU A 736 -10.07 4.67 -2.06
N ARG A 737 -10.62 3.45 -1.87
CA ARG A 737 -10.81 2.50 -2.97
C ARG A 737 -11.84 2.97 -3.99
N ARG A 738 -12.97 3.51 -3.53
CA ARG A 738 -14.12 3.88 -4.36
C ARG A 738 -13.86 5.10 -5.24
N TYR A 739 -13.22 6.12 -4.68
CA TYR A 739 -13.04 7.41 -5.37
C TYR A 739 -11.62 7.66 -5.86
N LEU A 740 -10.61 7.21 -5.11
CA LEU A 740 -9.20 7.39 -5.50
C LEU A 740 -8.63 6.17 -6.23
N GLY A 741 -9.35 5.04 -6.23
CA GLY A 741 -8.90 3.81 -6.88
C GLY A 741 -7.71 3.16 -6.17
N MET A 742 -7.50 3.45 -4.89
CA MET A 742 -6.40 2.85 -4.12
C MET A 742 -6.75 1.40 -3.74
N PRO A 743 -5.83 0.43 -3.87
CA PRO A 743 -6.02 -0.90 -3.29
C PRO A 743 -6.38 -0.81 -1.80
N LEU A 744 -7.24 -1.73 -1.31
CA LEU A 744 -7.70 -1.71 0.09
C LEU A 744 -6.55 -1.79 1.10
N GLY A 745 -5.46 -2.47 0.76
CA GLY A 745 -4.26 -2.56 1.60
C GLY A 745 -3.29 -1.38 1.50
N THR A 746 -3.60 -0.28 0.81
CA THR A 746 -2.65 0.84 0.63
C THR A 746 -2.38 1.60 1.93
N VAL A 747 -3.43 1.77 2.74
CA VAL A 747 -3.37 2.46 4.04
C VAL A 747 -3.96 1.52 5.07
N LEU A 748 -3.12 1.10 6.02
CA LEU A 748 -3.52 0.30 7.16
C LEU A 748 -3.67 1.20 8.38
N TYR A 749 -4.46 0.74 9.35
CA TYR A 749 -4.68 1.46 10.58
C TYR A 749 -4.68 0.53 11.78
N ASP A 750 -4.48 1.12 12.96
CA ASP A 750 -4.65 0.45 14.24
C ASP A 750 -5.31 1.43 15.22
N VAL A 751 -6.11 0.92 16.15
CA VAL A 751 -6.69 1.70 17.24
C VAL A 751 -6.33 1.02 18.55
N THR A 752 -5.55 1.72 19.37
CA THR A 752 -4.94 1.19 20.59
C THR A 752 -5.32 2.02 21.81
N ARG A 753 -5.35 1.37 22.98
CA ARG A 753 -5.55 2.01 24.27
C ARG A 753 -4.33 1.76 25.14
N VAL A 754 -3.73 2.84 25.64
CA VAL A 754 -2.57 2.78 26.53
C VAL A 754 -2.93 3.51 27.83
N GLY A 755 -3.31 2.75 28.85
CA GLY A 755 -3.87 3.29 30.09
C GLY A 755 -5.22 3.98 29.84
N GLU A 756 -5.30 5.26 30.18
CA GLU A 756 -6.47 6.10 29.93
C GLU A 756 -6.47 6.74 28.53
N TYR A 757 -5.31 6.78 27.88
CA TYR A 757 -5.16 7.39 26.57
C TYR A 757 -5.57 6.44 25.46
N LYS A 758 -6.16 6.99 24.41
CA LYS A 758 -6.59 6.29 23.21
C LYS A 758 -5.88 6.90 22.02
N TYR A 759 -5.47 6.04 21.09
CA TYR A 759 -4.78 6.46 19.88
C TYR A 759 -5.31 5.68 18.69
N PHE A 760 -5.30 6.31 17.53
CA PHE A 760 -5.24 5.56 16.29
C PHE A 760 -3.95 5.86 15.55
N SER A 761 -3.54 4.94 14.69
CA SER A 761 -2.42 5.14 13.78
C SER A 761 -2.85 4.85 12.35
N LEU A 762 -2.26 5.59 11.41
CA LEU A 762 -2.32 5.34 9.98
C LEU A 762 -0.92 5.00 9.51
N HIS A 763 -0.78 3.95 8.72
CA HIS A 763 0.50 3.59 8.15
C HIS A 763 0.38 2.90 6.79
N GLU A 764 1.45 2.96 6.02
CA GLU A 764 1.50 2.37 4.69
C GLU A 764 2.37 1.10 4.74
N PRO A 765 1.89 -0.08 4.30
CA PRO A 765 2.70 -1.30 4.35
C PRO A 765 3.90 -1.25 3.42
N GLU A 766 3.85 -0.41 2.39
CA GLU A 766 4.99 -0.02 1.57
C GLU A 766 5.16 1.50 1.60
N ALA A 767 6.40 2.00 1.54
CA ALA A 767 6.65 3.43 1.45
C ALA A 767 6.06 4.01 0.16
N ALA A 768 4.92 4.69 0.26
CA ALA A 768 4.23 5.37 -0.83
C ALA A 768 4.20 6.89 -0.64
N GLY A 769 4.19 7.37 0.59
CA GLY A 769 4.03 8.78 0.96
C GLY A 769 2.65 9.32 0.58
N VAL A 770 1.63 8.45 0.59
CA VAL A 770 0.25 8.74 0.23
C VAL A 770 -0.45 9.45 1.38
N VAL A 771 -0.33 8.94 2.62
CA VAL A 771 -1.00 9.52 3.79
C VAL A 771 -0.60 10.99 4.00
N GLU A 772 0.66 11.31 3.69
CA GLU A 772 1.21 12.67 3.72
C GLU A 772 0.66 13.58 2.60
N LYS A 773 0.44 13.02 1.40
CA LYS A 773 0.01 13.77 0.20
C LYS A 773 -1.52 13.85 0.07
N LEU A 774 -2.27 13.10 0.88
CA LEU A 774 -3.72 13.08 0.83
C LEU A 774 -4.29 14.46 1.18
N ASP A 775 -5.15 14.98 0.29
CA ASP A 775 -5.99 16.13 0.60
C ASP A 775 -7.17 15.68 1.47
N TRP A 776 -6.98 15.79 2.78
CA TRP A 776 -7.96 15.42 3.80
C TRP A 776 -9.26 16.24 3.73
N LEU A 777 -9.22 17.48 3.22
CA LEU A 777 -10.41 18.30 3.03
C LEU A 777 -11.24 17.81 1.84
N SER A 778 -10.58 17.43 0.74
CA SER A 778 -11.24 16.78 -0.38
C SER A 778 -11.82 15.41 0.02
N LEU A 779 -11.09 14.64 0.83
CA LEU A 779 -11.57 13.37 1.36
C LEU A 779 -12.81 13.56 2.25
N ARG A 780 -12.84 14.61 3.08
CA ARG A 780 -14.01 14.98 3.89
C ARG A 780 -15.27 15.15 3.03
N LYS A 781 -15.17 15.93 1.95
CA LYS A 781 -16.29 16.16 1.01
C LYS A 781 -16.79 14.87 0.36
N LEU A 782 -15.88 13.93 0.07
CA LEU A 782 -16.26 12.61 -0.45
C LEU A 782 -17.01 11.80 0.61
N VAL A 783 -16.58 11.80 1.86
CA VAL A 783 -17.30 11.15 2.98
C VAL A 783 -18.70 11.75 3.17
N GLU A 784 -18.82 13.08 3.10
CA GLU A 784 -20.10 13.78 3.25
C GLU A 784 -21.08 13.47 2.12
N SER A 785 -20.59 13.33 0.88
CA SER A 785 -21.42 13.11 -0.31
C SER A 785 -21.63 11.64 -0.68
N HIS A 786 -20.83 10.72 -0.16
CA HIS A 786 -20.94 9.30 -0.49
C HIS A 786 -22.20 8.68 0.12
N ASN A 787 -22.91 7.90 -0.69
CA ASN A 787 -24.04 7.10 -0.28
C ASN A 787 -23.63 5.62 -0.25
N PRO A 788 -23.46 5.02 0.95
CA PRO A 788 -23.03 3.63 1.07
C PRO A 788 -23.98 2.63 0.42
N ASP A 789 -23.41 1.61 -0.19
CA ASP A 789 -24.14 0.47 -0.74
C ASP A 789 -23.63 -0.88 -0.20
N ASP A 790 -24.17 -1.97 -0.74
CA ASP A 790 -23.82 -3.33 -0.32
C ASP A 790 -22.37 -3.69 -0.63
N LEU A 791 -21.73 -3.06 -1.62
CA LEU A 791 -20.31 -3.27 -1.89
C LEU A 791 -19.43 -2.63 -0.82
N ASP A 792 -19.81 -1.45 -0.32
CA ASP A 792 -19.11 -0.79 0.79
C ASP A 792 -19.17 -1.64 2.07
N ARG A 793 -20.32 -2.28 2.34
CA ARG A 793 -20.48 -3.26 3.42
C ARG A 793 -19.52 -4.45 3.28
N ILE A 794 -19.44 -5.02 2.08
CA ILE A 794 -18.53 -6.15 1.80
C ILE A 794 -17.08 -5.72 2.01
N PHE A 795 -16.70 -4.53 1.54
CA PHE A 795 -15.34 -4.04 1.74
C PHE A 795 -15.01 -3.84 3.22
N VAL A 796 -15.92 -3.30 4.04
CA VAL A 796 -15.69 -3.25 5.50
C VAL A 796 -15.45 -4.65 6.08
N SER A 797 -16.22 -5.66 5.65
CA SER A 797 -16.02 -7.07 6.04
C SER A 797 -14.68 -7.67 5.61
N GLU A 798 -14.09 -7.19 4.52
CA GLU A 798 -12.79 -7.68 4.05
C GLU A 798 -11.61 -6.86 4.61
N ILE A 799 -11.84 -5.62 5.05
CA ILE A 799 -10.81 -4.77 5.67
C ILE A 799 -10.60 -5.14 7.14
N ASP A 800 -11.68 -5.26 7.92
CA ASP A 800 -11.59 -5.39 9.38
C ASP A 800 -12.85 -6.06 9.97
N ASP A 801 -12.68 -7.29 10.46
CA ASP A 801 -13.77 -8.08 11.06
C ASP A 801 -14.34 -7.45 12.34
N ILE A 802 -13.54 -6.68 13.09
CA ILE A 802 -14.02 -5.97 14.30
C ILE A 802 -14.87 -4.79 13.87
N ALA A 803 -14.42 -3.99 12.91
CA ALA A 803 -15.22 -2.91 12.34
C ALA A 803 -16.54 -3.44 11.76
N TYR A 804 -16.50 -4.57 11.05
CA TYR A 804 -17.71 -5.20 10.52
C TYR A 804 -18.66 -5.70 11.61
N SER A 805 -18.12 -6.26 12.69
CA SER A 805 -18.92 -6.65 13.86
C SER A 805 -19.59 -5.44 14.52
N THR A 806 -18.88 -4.32 14.63
CA THR A 806 -19.45 -3.04 15.09
C THR A 806 -20.54 -2.54 14.15
N LEU A 807 -20.34 -2.63 12.83
CA LEU A 807 -21.33 -2.26 11.82
C LEU A 807 -22.63 -3.07 11.96
N ILE A 808 -22.52 -4.38 12.23
CA ILE A 808 -23.67 -5.24 12.53
C ILE A 808 -24.34 -4.81 13.84
N ALA A 809 -23.56 -4.54 14.90
CA ALA A 809 -24.09 -4.16 16.21
C ALA A 809 -24.86 -2.83 16.21
N ILE A 810 -24.51 -1.91 15.30
CA ILE A 810 -25.26 -0.66 15.08
C ILE A 810 -26.33 -0.77 13.98
N GLU A 811 -26.69 -2.00 13.59
CA GLU A 811 -27.72 -2.30 12.59
C GLU A 811 -27.50 -1.58 11.25
N PHE A 812 -26.25 -1.52 10.80
CA PHE A 812 -25.85 -0.85 9.55
C PHE A 812 -26.25 0.63 9.47
N ASN A 813 -26.22 1.33 10.60
CA ASN A 813 -26.42 2.78 10.65
C ASN A 813 -25.23 3.53 10.02
N TRP A 814 -25.30 3.73 8.70
CA TRP A 814 -24.29 4.44 7.92
C TRP A 814 -24.11 5.92 8.28
N ASP A 815 -25.10 6.55 8.91
CA ASP A 815 -24.97 7.94 9.36
C ASP A 815 -23.96 8.01 10.51
N LEU A 816 -24.01 7.07 11.45
CA LEU A 816 -23.03 6.96 12.53
C LEU A 816 -21.62 6.59 12.01
N VAL A 817 -21.54 5.77 10.96
CA VAL A 817 -20.27 5.45 10.28
C VAL A 817 -19.66 6.71 9.67
N ARG A 818 -20.47 7.49 8.94
CA ARG A 818 -20.07 8.76 8.33
C ARG A 818 -19.57 9.75 9.39
N GLU A 819 -20.33 9.95 10.46
CA GLU A 819 -19.92 10.82 11.58
C GLU A 819 -18.59 10.38 12.21
N SER A 820 -18.38 9.06 12.36
CA SER A 820 -17.15 8.52 12.91
C SER A 820 -15.95 8.71 11.98
N ALA A 821 -16.14 8.55 10.67
CA ALA A 821 -15.11 8.84 9.68
C ALA A 821 -14.76 10.35 9.62
N LEU A 822 -15.76 11.23 9.71
CA LEU A 822 -15.53 12.68 9.77
C LEU A 822 -14.75 13.08 11.03
N ARG A 823 -15.07 12.49 12.19
CA ARG A 823 -14.29 12.68 13.41
C ARG A 823 -12.83 12.24 13.24
N VAL A 824 -12.58 11.10 12.59
CA VAL A 824 -11.20 10.67 12.28
C VAL A 824 -10.49 11.71 11.43
N ILE A 825 -11.13 12.24 10.39
CA ILE A 825 -10.56 13.31 9.57
C ILE A 825 -10.30 14.57 10.41
N ASP A 826 -11.20 14.94 11.33
CA ASP A 826 -10.99 16.07 12.25
C ASP A 826 -9.74 15.89 13.11
N TYR A 827 -9.49 14.70 13.65
CA TYR A 827 -8.25 14.40 14.38
C TYR A 827 -7.00 14.49 13.49
N VAL A 828 -7.12 14.08 12.22
CA VAL A 828 -6.02 14.22 11.26
C VAL A 828 -5.75 15.70 10.95
N LEU A 829 -6.78 16.47 10.61
CA LEU A 829 -6.67 17.91 10.30
C LEU A 829 -6.22 18.74 11.51
N ALA A 830 -6.66 18.37 12.72
CA ALA A 830 -6.24 19.05 13.96
C ALA A 830 -4.74 18.94 14.24
N ARG A 831 -4.05 17.98 13.62
CA ARG A 831 -2.59 17.86 13.63
C ARG A 831 -1.89 18.95 12.80
N ASP A 832 -2.58 19.52 11.81
CA ASP A 832 -1.94 20.22 10.68
C ASP A 832 -2.40 21.68 10.53
N MET A 833 -2.01 22.54 11.48
CA MET A 833 -1.95 24.01 11.36
C MET A 833 -3.17 24.83 11.84
N ILE A 834 -2.87 25.98 12.45
CA ILE A 834 -3.80 27.07 12.74
C ILE A 834 -3.47 28.27 11.82
N LYS A 835 -4.49 29.02 11.41
CA LYS A 835 -4.29 30.27 10.68
C LYS A 835 -3.85 31.38 11.64
N ALA A 836 -2.77 32.07 11.32
CA ALA A 836 -2.30 33.25 12.00
C ALA A 836 -2.16 34.40 11.00
N THR A 837 -2.33 35.64 11.45
CA THR A 837 -2.07 36.82 10.62
C THR A 837 -0.79 37.47 11.10
N PHE A 838 0.12 37.81 10.18
CA PHE A 838 1.34 38.52 10.53
C PHE A 838 1.60 39.62 9.50
N ARG A 839 1.66 40.89 9.94
CA ARG A 839 1.81 42.08 9.08
C ARG A 839 0.83 42.12 7.89
N GLY A 840 -0.41 41.66 8.10
CA GLY A 840 -1.46 41.64 7.08
C GLY A 840 -1.45 40.44 6.11
N ALA A 841 -0.51 39.50 6.25
CA ALA A 841 -0.49 38.24 5.51
C ALA A 841 -1.05 37.08 6.33
N GLU A 842 -1.90 36.25 5.73
CA GLU A 842 -2.32 34.96 6.33
C GLU A 842 -1.17 33.94 6.25
N LEU A 843 -0.84 33.34 7.38
CA LEU A 843 0.16 32.29 7.54
C LEU A 843 -0.48 31.08 8.18
N ALA A 844 -0.14 29.89 7.69
CA ALA A 844 -0.42 28.65 8.39
C ALA A 844 0.76 28.37 9.35
N ILE A 845 0.48 28.17 10.64
CA ILE A 845 1.48 27.78 11.64
C ILE A 845 1.03 26.50 12.34
N PRO A 846 1.93 25.61 12.79
CA PRO A 846 1.54 24.43 13.55
C PRO A 846 0.75 24.82 14.81
N ARG A 847 -0.21 24.01 15.23
CA ARG A 847 -0.85 24.22 16.53
C ARG A 847 0.18 23.97 17.64
N PRO A 848 0.30 24.83 18.68
CA PRO A 848 1.11 24.52 19.85
C PRO A 848 0.78 23.12 20.38
N SER A 849 1.80 22.29 20.60
CA SER A 849 1.62 20.89 21.00
C SER A 849 2.86 20.35 21.72
N PRO A 850 2.71 19.49 22.74
CA PRO A 850 3.83 18.81 23.38
C PRO A 850 4.70 18.00 22.39
N ALA A 851 4.13 17.60 21.25
CA ALA A 851 4.84 16.89 20.19
C ALA A 851 5.95 17.71 19.53
N LEU A 852 5.84 19.05 19.52
CA LEU A 852 6.86 19.94 18.96
C LEU A 852 8.09 20.06 19.88
N LYS A 853 8.03 19.49 21.10
CA LYS A 853 9.12 19.48 22.07
C LYS A 853 9.62 20.89 22.40
N ILE A 854 8.71 21.84 22.49
CA ILE A 854 8.97 23.21 22.96
C ILE A 854 8.28 23.41 24.31
N LEU A 855 8.99 24.02 25.25
CA LEU A 855 8.47 24.38 26.57
C LEU A 855 8.59 25.90 26.73
N ALA A 856 7.48 26.60 26.56
CA ALA A 856 7.42 28.05 26.69
C ALA A 856 7.48 28.46 28.17
N TYR A 857 8.49 29.25 28.54
CA TYR A 857 8.77 29.63 29.92
C TYR A 857 8.61 31.13 30.13
N SER A 858 7.86 31.50 31.15
CA SER A 858 7.70 32.86 31.63
C SER A 858 8.07 32.97 33.11
N ILE A 859 8.61 34.14 33.47
CA ILE A 859 9.09 34.44 34.82
C ILE A 859 8.72 35.89 35.17
N VAL A 860 8.37 36.09 36.44
CA VAL A 860 8.25 37.40 37.09
C VAL A 860 8.98 37.29 38.41
N SER A 861 9.98 38.14 38.64
CA SER A 861 10.74 38.19 39.89
C SER A 861 10.96 39.65 40.27
N GLU A 862 10.53 40.05 41.46
CA GLU A 862 10.65 41.43 41.92
C GLU A 862 10.90 41.50 43.44
N VAL A 863 11.94 42.24 43.81
CA VAL A 863 12.24 42.53 45.21
C VAL A 863 11.35 43.68 45.66
N LEU A 864 10.55 43.42 46.68
CA LEU A 864 9.63 44.38 47.28
C LEU A 864 10.30 44.99 48.52
N ASP A 865 10.15 46.31 48.64
CA ASP A 865 10.56 47.09 49.81
C ASP A 865 12.08 46.97 50.08
N GLU A 866 12.90 47.33 49.09
CA GLU A 866 14.38 47.24 49.13
C GLU A 866 15.02 48.05 50.27
N GLU A 867 14.33 49.11 50.76
CA GLU A 867 14.80 49.98 51.85
C GLU A 867 14.43 49.46 53.25
N SER A 868 13.65 48.38 53.34
CA SER A 868 13.24 47.77 54.61
C SER A 868 14.29 46.83 55.18
N ALA A 869 14.32 46.71 56.51
CA ALA A 869 15.20 45.78 57.24
C ALA A 869 15.02 44.29 56.84
N ILE A 870 13.87 43.93 56.25
CA ILE A 870 13.58 42.59 55.71
C ILE A 870 12.99 42.76 54.31
N PRO A 871 13.82 42.81 53.24
CA PRO A 871 13.32 42.84 51.88
C PRO A 871 12.66 41.50 51.55
N THR A 872 11.70 41.52 50.64
CA THR A 872 10.90 40.33 50.31
C THR A 872 10.87 40.13 48.81
N LEU A 873 11.15 38.92 48.34
CA LEU A 873 11.09 38.56 46.93
C LEU A 873 9.73 37.93 46.62
N LEU A 874 9.04 38.49 45.62
CA LEU A 874 8.00 37.76 44.93
C LEU A 874 8.59 37.12 43.69
N ALA A 875 8.42 35.80 43.55
CA ALA A 875 8.81 35.09 42.34
C ALA A 875 7.68 34.21 41.83
N GLY A 876 7.46 34.28 40.52
CA GLY A 876 6.47 33.52 39.79
C GLY A 876 7.06 32.90 38.53
N HIS A 877 6.79 31.62 38.32
CA HIS A 877 7.26 30.85 37.17
C HIS A 877 6.10 30.16 36.48
N GLY A 878 6.07 30.20 35.15
CA GLY A 878 5.05 29.55 34.34
C GLY A 878 5.65 28.80 33.16
N ILE A 879 5.18 27.58 32.93
CA ILE A 879 5.55 26.76 31.78
C ILE A 879 4.32 26.32 31.00
N TYR A 880 4.45 26.29 29.69
CA TYR A 880 3.43 25.78 28.78
C TYR A 880 4.07 24.91 27.70
N ASP A 881 3.63 23.66 27.58
CA ASP A 881 4.20 22.69 26.64
C ASP A 881 3.42 22.56 25.32
N GLY A 882 2.37 23.37 25.15
CA GLY A 882 1.48 23.32 23.98
C GLY A 882 0.12 22.71 24.30
N GLU A 883 -0.05 22.10 25.47
CA GLU A 883 -1.33 21.55 25.93
C GLU A 883 -1.61 21.96 27.39
N VAL A 884 -0.64 21.78 28.28
CA VAL A 884 -0.80 22.00 29.73
C VAL A 884 0.04 23.18 30.18
N PHE A 885 -0.58 24.09 30.95
CA PHE A 885 0.13 25.10 31.73
C PHE A 885 0.41 24.58 33.14
N ALA A 886 1.60 24.84 33.65
CA ALA A 886 1.93 24.67 35.07
C ALA A 886 2.68 25.91 35.55
N GLY A 887 2.36 26.38 36.75
CA GLY A 887 3.05 27.53 37.33
C GLY A 887 3.01 27.52 38.84
N GLY A 888 3.92 28.29 39.43
CA GLY A 888 4.04 28.49 40.86
C GLY A 888 4.41 29.93 41.13
N VAL A 889 3.79 30.53 42.15
CA VAL A 889 4.07 31.91 42.59
C VAL A 889 4.18 31.88 44.10
N ASP A 890 5.23 32.48 44.64
CA ASP A 890 5.41 32.57 46.09
C ASP A 890 6.24 33.77 46.52
N LEU A 891 6.22 33.99 47.83
CA LEU A 891 6.85 35.12 48.49
C LEU A 891 7.83 34.63 49.56
N TYR A 892 9.10 35.05 49.48
CA TYR A 892 10.17 34.58 50.36
C TYR A 892 11.34 35.58 50.42
N PRO A 893 12.23 35.54 51.42
CA PRO A 893 13.29 36.53 51.53
C PRO A 893 14.38 36.33 50.44
N PRO A 894 14.91 37.41 49.81
CA PRO A 894 15.95 37.37 48.77
C PRO A 894 17.34 37.13 49.37
N ILE A 895 17.46 36.18 50.31
CA ILE A 895 18.73 35.90 51.00
C ILE A 895 19.49 34.83 50.19
N PRO A 896 20.76 35.08 49.83
CA PRO A 896 21.61 34.06 49.23
C PRO A 896 21.60 32.78 50.06
N PHE A 897 21.49 31.62 49.41
CA PHE A 897 21.46 30.28 50.04
C PHE A 897 20.15 29.88 50.75
N VAL A 898 19.14 30.75 50.84
CA VAL A 898 17.79 30.34 51.27
C VAL A 898 17.13 29.53 50.15
N LYS A 899 16.65 28.33 50.49
CA LYS A 899 16.01 27.41 49.53
C LYS A 899 14.69 28.02 49.04
N PRO A 900 14.45 28.10 47.72
CA PRO A 900 13.17 28.56 47.18
C PRO A 900 11.99 27.73 47.69
N PRO A 901 10.79 28.33 47.81
CA PRO A 901 9.57 27.62 48.17
C PRO A 901 9.27 26.43 47.24
N GLN A 902 8.59 25.41 47.79
CA GLN A 902 8.33 24.17 47.07
C GLN A 902 7.53 24.37 45.77
N SER A 903 6.61 25.34 45.77
CA SER A 903 5.83 25.75 44.60
C SER A 903 6.70 26.15 43.40
N LEU A 904 7.88 26.72 43.62
CA LEU A 904 8.82 27.12 42.56
C LEU A 904 9.77 25.97 42.20
N LEU A 905 10.17 25.16 43.17
CA LEU A 905 11.02 23.99 42.96
C LEU A 905 10.33 22.91 42.10
N GLU A 906 9.03 22.71 42.29
CA GLU A 906 8.24 21.78 41.47
C GLU A 906 8.20 22.21 39.99
N VAL A 907 8.16 23.52 39.72
CA VAL A 907 8.23 24.04 38.35
C VAL A 907 9.64 23.87 37.78
N GLU A 908 10.69 24.15 38.56
CA GLU A 908 12.09 23.90 38.16
C GLU A 908 12.32 22.42 37.83
N GLU A 909 11.85 21.49 38.66
CA GLU A 909 11.98 20.06 38.43
C GLU A 909 11.25 19.61 37.16
N ARG A 910 10.02 20.08 36.94
CA ARG A 910 9.26 19.81 35.70
C ARG A 910 9.99 20.29 34.46
N ILE A 911 10.60 21.47 34.51
CA ILE A 911 11.40 22.00 33.39
C ILE A 911 12.60 21.09 33.12
N LEU A 912 13.39 20.79 34.15
CA LEU A 912 14.58 19.96 34.02
C LEU A 912 14.22 18.57 33.49
N ASN A 913 13.13 17.96 33.97
CA ASN A 913 12.68 16.65 33.49
C ASN A 913 12.27 16.68 32.03
N LYS A 914 11.45 17.66 31.64
CA LYS A 914 11.03 17.80 30.24
C LYS A 914 12.22 18.06 29.32
N VAL A 915 13.17 18.90 29.72
CA VAL A 915 14.32 19.26 28.88
C VAL A 915 15.32 18.10 28.76
N PHE A 916 15.72 17.47 29.88
CA PHE A 916 16.79 16.48 29.87
C PHE A 916 16.32 15.04 29.61
N TYR A 917 15.10 14.66 30.00
CA TYR A 917 14.60 13.28 29.83
C TYR A 917 13.56 13.15 28.71
N GLU A 918 12.76 14.20 28.46
CA GLU A 918 11.73 14.18 27.41
C GLU A 918 12.13 14.92 26.13
N ASN A 919 13.37 15.44 26.06
CA ASN A 919 13.95 16.15 24.93
C ASN A 919 13.24 17.45 24.51
N PHE A 920 12.66 18.18 25.46
CA PHE A 920 12.10 19.52 25.19
C PHE A 920 13.21 20.58 25.07
N LYS A 921 12.96 21.62 24.28
CA LYS A 921 13.72 22.88 24.28
C LYS A 921 12.98 23.93 25.09
N LEU A 922 13.70 24.65 25.95
CA LEU A 922 13.16 25.73 26.76
C LEU A 922 13.10 27.02 25.93
N LEU A 923 11.90 27.54 25.68
CA LEU A 923 11.69 28.79 24.97
C LEU A 923 11.56 29.93 25.98
N VAL A 924 12.44 30.92 25.88
CA VAL A 924 12.44 32.14 26.70
C VAL A 924 12.29 33.37 25.82
N GLU A 925 11.71 34.43 26.39
CA GLU A 925 11.57 35.72 25.71
C GLU A 925 12.95 36.34 25.43
N CYS A 926 13.70 36.63 26.49
CA CYS A 926 15.07 37.17 26.46
C CYS A 926 15.92 36.42 27.49
N ARG A 927 17.08 35.91 27.05
CA ARG A 927 17.98 35.11 27.89
C ARG A 927 18.58 35.94 29.02
N GLU A 928 19.00 37.18 28.74
CA GLU A 928 19.60 38.06 29.75
C GLU A 928 18.62 38.39 30.88
N SER A 929 17.39 38.77 30.53
CA SER A 929 16.33 39.06 31.50
C SER A 929 15.93 37.83 32.31
N ALA A 930 15.75 36.67 31.64
CA ALA A 930 15.42 35.43 32.32
C ALA A 930 16.53 35.01 33.29
N LEU A 931 17.80 35.15 32.90
CA LEU A 931 18.95 34.80 33.75
C LEU A 931 19.04 35.71 34.98
N LEU A 932 18.80 37.01 34.83
CA LEU A 932 18.78 37.97 35.94
C LEU A 932 17.71 37.58 36.97
N GLN A 933 16.48 37.34 36.51
CA GLN A 933 15.36 36.98 37.37
C GLN A 933 15.53 35.60 38.03
N LEU A 934 16.14 34.63 37.34
CA LEU A 934 16.46 33.32 37.90
C LEU A 934 17.54 33.40 38.99
N LYS A 935 18.56 34.24 38.78
CA LYS A 935 19.61 34.50 39.78
C LYS A 935 19.03 35.18 41.02
N GLN A 936 18.12 36.16 40.85
CA GLN A 936 17.36 36.77 41.95
C GLN A 936 16.50 35.73 42.69
N SER A 937 15.87 34.81 41.96
CA SER A 937 15.03 33.75 42.53
C SER A 937 15.81 32.58 43.15
N ASN A 938 17.15 32.61 43.14
CA ASN A 938 18.02 31.56 43.67
C ASN A 938 17.78 30.14 43.08
N LEU A 939 17.21 30.05 41.86
CA LEU A 939 17.02 28.79 41.12
C LEU A 939 18.27 28.45 40.30
N LYS A 940 19.31 28.00 41.00
CA LYS A 940 20.66 27.83 40.43
C LYS A 940 20.73 26.80 39.30
N LYS A 941 19.93 25.72 39.35
CA LYS A 941 19.96 24.66 38.34
C LYS A 941 19.35 25.15 37.03
N LEU A 942 18.21 25.83 37.11
CA LEU A 942 17.57 26.43 35.95
C LEU A 942 18.39 27.59 35.37
N ALA A 943 18.99 28.43 36.23
CA ALA A 943 19.94 29.47 35.78
C ALA A 943 21.11 28.88 35.00
N ALA A 944 21.71 27.77 35.47
CA ALA A 944 22.80 27.09 34.77
C ALA A 944 22.36 26.48 33.42
N LEU A 945 21.12 25.96 33.32
CA LEU A 945 20.55 25.52 32.04
C LEU A 945 20.47 26.68 31.04
N VAL A 946 19.95 27.84 31.48
CA VAL A 946 19.77 29.04 30.66
C VAL A 946 21.12 29.65 30.23
N GLU A 947 22.12 29.64 31.11
CA GLU A 947 23.46 30.21 30.90
C GLU A 947 24.34 29.30 30.02
N GLY A 948 24.35 27.98 30.26
CA GLY A 948 25.33 27.05 29.68
C GLY A 948 24.94 26.34 28.39
N ASN A 949 23.64 26.20 28.07
CA ASN A 949 23.18 25.29 27.01
C ASN A 949 22.50 26.00 25.83
N LYS A 950 23.30 26.58 24.93
CA LYS A 950 22.79 27.31 23.74
C LYS A 950 21.85 26.50 22.84
N ASN A 951 21.96 25.17 22.81
CA ASN A 951 21.12 24.30 21.96
C ASN A 951 19.78 23.89 22.59
N LEU A 952 19.69 23.95 23.93
CA LEU A 952 18.49 23.55 24.68
C LEU A 952 17.58 24.74 24.98
N VAL A 953 18.08 25.97 24.82
CA VAL A 953 17.36 27.20 25.17
C VAL A 953 17.21 28.07 23.93
N ILE A 954 15.96 28.30 23.53
CA ILE A 954 15.56 29.13 22.40
C ILE A 954 15.24 30.52 22.93
N GLU A 955 15.78 31.55 22.27
CA GLU A 955 15.52 32.94 22.58
C GLU A 955 14.68 33.57 21.48
N LEU A 956 13.51 34.12 21.84
CA LEU A 956 12.58 34.68 20.88
C LEU A 956 13.11 35.97 20.23
N VAL A 957 13.73 36.86 21.01
CA VAL A 957 14.28 38.15 20.53
C VAL A 957 15.31 37.94 19.42
N ASN A 958 16.27 37.03 19.61
CA ASN A 958 17.24 36.69 18.56
C ASN A 958 16.54 36.18 17.29
N LEU A 959 15.43 35.45 17.43
CA LEU A 959 14.69 34.92 16.30
C LEU A 959 14.00 36.04 15.50
N ALA A 960 13.55 37.10 16.18
CA ALA A 960 12.97 38.29 15.56
C ALA A 960 14.02 39.18 14.89
N GLU A 961 15.17 39.40 15.53
CA GLU A 961 16.29 40.16 14.96
C GLU A 961 16.82 39.53 13.66
N ASN A 962 16.91 38.20 13.63
CA ASN A 962 17.35 37.45 12.45
C ASN A 962 16.43 37.60 11.21
N ILE A 963 15.27 38.23 11.34
CA ILE A 963 14.34 38.50 10.23
C ILE A 963 14.00 40.00 10.09
N ASP A 964 14.88 40.88 10.57
CA ASP A 964 14.77 42.35 10.52
C ASP A 964 13.49 42.88 11.17
N ILE A 965 13.06 42.26 12.27
CA ILE A 965 11.97 42.76 13.09
C ILE A 965 12.60 43.48 14.29
N SER A 966 12.68 44.81 14.21
CA SER A 966 12.95 45.67 15.37
C SER A 966 11.76 45.61 16.35
N PRO A 967 11.99 45.69 17.67
CA PRO A 967 11.30 44.85 18.65
C PRO A 967 9.79 45.12 18.65
N LEU A 968 9.04 44.18 18.09
CA LEU A 968 7.65 43.97 18.49
C LEU A 968 7.72 43.31 19.86
N SER A 969 7.06 43.90 20.85
CA SER A 969 6.83 43.23 22.13
C SER A 969 6.14 41.88 21.87
N VAL A 970 6.41 40.87 22.72
CA VAL A 970 5.73 39.55 22.63
C VAL A 970 4.21 39.72 22.60
N ASP A 971 3.73 40.75 23.30
CA ASP A 971 2.33 41.17 23.36
C ASP A 971 1.80 41.58 21.98
N GLU A 972 2.56 42.33 21.18
CA GLU A 972 2.18 42.71 19.81
C GLU A 972 2.20 41.54 18.82
N VAL A 973 3.14 40.59 18.96
CA VAL A 973 3.16 39.37 18.12
C VAL A 973 2.01 38.43 18.48
N ALA A 974 1.67 38.33 19.77
CA ALA A 974 0.54 37.54 20.26
C ALA A 974 -0.81 38.15 19.86
N GLU A 975 -0.95 39.48 19.97
CA GLU A 975 -2.15 40.20 19.54
C GLU A 975 -2.34 40.15 18.02
N ALA A 976 -1.27 40.30 17.23
CA ALA A 976 -1.31 40.13 15.78
C ALA A 976 -1.76 38.72 15.36
N ALA A 977 -1.43 37.71 16.18
CA ALA A 977 -1.83 36.32 16.00
C ALA A 977 -3.23 35.98 16.58
N GLY A 978 -3.96 36.95 17.13
CA GLY A 978 -5.32 36.78 17.67
C GLY A 978 -5.40 36.33 19.13
N PHE A 979 -4.28 36.32 19.86
CA PHE A 979 -4.21 35.93 21.27
C PHE A 979 -4.17 37.18 22.17
N LYS A 980 -5.25 37.46 22.91
CA LYS A 980 -5.30 38.54 23.90
C LYS A 980 -4.85 38.07 25.27
N LEU A 981 -3.90 38.78 25.89
CA LEU A 981 -3.58 38.60 27.30
C LEU A 981 -4.77 39.02 28.17
N GLN A 982 -5.30 38.10 28.99
CA GLN A 982 -6.42 38.40 29.89
C GLN A 982 -6.03 39.34 31.05
N VAL A 983 -4.74 39.42 31.37
CA VAL A 983 -4.19 40.24 32.46
C VAL A 983 -2.99 40.99 31.91
N SER A 984 -3.03 42.32 31.93
CA SER A 984 -1.88 43.17 31.54
C SER A 984 -0.83 43.23 32.64
N TYR A 985 0.43 43.46 32.28
CA TYR A 985 1.52 43.67 33.25
C TYR A 985 1.26 44.85 34.22
N ALA A 986 0.49 45.87 33.82
CA ALA A 986 0.07 46.97 34.71
C ALA A 986 -0.70 46.46 35.95
N LYS A 987 -1.55 45.45 35.78
CA LYS A 987 -2.30 44.82 36.87
C LYS A 987 -1.41 43.98 37.78
N VAL A 988 -0.34 43.39 37.22
CA VAL A 988 0.70 42.70 38.00
C VAL A 988 1.49 43.71 38.84
N ARG A 989 1.84 44.89 38.28
CA ARG A 989 2.47 45.98 39.05
C ARG A 989 1.60 46.50 40.20
N ASP A 990 0.29 46.64 40.00
CA ASP A 990 -0.63 47.00 41.07
C ASP A 990 -0.66 45.95 42.20
N VAL A 991 -0.61 44.67 41.84
CA VAL A 991 -0.49 43.57 42.80
C VAL A 991 0.84 43.64 43.53
N LEU A 992 1.95 43.84 42.83
CA LEU A 992 3.29 43.96 43.41
C LEU A 992 3.37 45.12 44.42
N ARG A 993 2.78 46.28 44.09
CA ARG A 993 2.69 47.42 45.02
C ARG A 993 1.93 47.08 46.30
N LYS A 994 0.75 46.44 46.17
CA LYS A 994 -0.08 46.04 47.32
C LYS A 994 0.59 44.99 48.19
N VAL A 995 1.23 44.00 47.56
CA VAL A 995 1.99 42.96 48.26
C VAL A 995 3.21 43.57 48.98
N GLY A 996 3.83 44.60 48.41
CA GLY A 996 4.90 45.36 49.05
C GLY A 996 4.45 46.12 50.31
N GLU A 997 3.24 46.71 50.29
CA GLU A 997 2.67 47.45 51.42
C GLU A 997 2.33 46.55 52.61
N TYR A 998 1.77 45.36 52.37
CA TYR A 998 1.28 44.46 53.43
C TYR A 998 2.17 43.23 53.69
N LYS A 999 3.24 43.04 52.91
CA LYS A 999 4.23 41.94 52.99
C LYS A 999 3.61 40.53 53.05
N LYS A 1000 2.47 40.35 52.39
CA LYS A 1000 1.71 39.10 52.35
C LYS A 1000 1.11 38.92 50.95
N LEU A 1001 1.17 37.69 50.44
CA LEU A 1001 0.57 37.31 49.16
C LEU A 1001 -0.78 36.63 49.40
N LEU A 1002 -1.88 37.26 48.97
CA LEU A 1002 -3.22 36.68 49.04
C LEU A 1002 -3.46 35.70 47.87
N ASP A 1003 -4.41 34.78 48.04
CA ASP A 1003 -4.74 33.80 47.00
C ASP A 1003 -5.23 34.45 45.69
N SER A 1004 -6.01 35.53 45.80
CA SER A 1004 -6.48 36.30 44.64
C SER A 1004 -5.34 37.01 43.87
N GLU A 1005 -4.29 37.41 44.58
CA GLU A 1005 -3.09 38.03 44.02
C GLU A 1005 -2.18 36.97 43.38
N ARG A 1006 -2.03 35.82 44.04
CA ARG A 1006 -1.35 34.62 43.51
C ARG A 1006 -2.01 34.17 42.19
N GLU A 1007 -3.34 34.08 42.16
CA GLU A 1007 -4.11 33.72 40.96
C GLU A 1007 -3.95 34.76 39.84
N ALA A 1008 -3.91 36.05 40.17
CA ALA A 1008 -3.71 37.11 39.19
C ALA A 1008 -2.34 37.00 38.50
N ILE A 1009 -1.28 36.71 39.26
CA ILE A 1009 0.07 36.53 38.72
C ILE A 1009 0.17 35.22 37.92
N LEU A 1010 -0.45 34.12 38.39
CA LEU A 1010 -0.51 32.86 37.64
C LEU A 1010 -1.24 33.02 36.30
N LYS A 1011 -2.37 33.74 36.26
CA LYS A 1011 -3.09 34.03 35.00
C LYS A 1011 -2.25 34.86 34.03
N TYR A 1012 -1.45 35.80 34.55
CA TYR A 1012 -0.51 36.56 33.73
C TYR A 1012 0.58 35.64 33.14
N LEU A 1013 1.21 34.81 33.96
CA LEU A 1013 2.23 33.84 33.52
C LEU A 1013 1.67 32.82 32.51
N GLU A 1014 0.45 32.35 32.74
CA GLU A 1014 -0.25 31.46 31.79
C GLU A 1014 -0.49 32.13 30.45
N GLY A 1015 -1.04 33.34 30.46
CA GLY A 1015 -1.26 34.13 29.26
C GLY A 1015 0.06 34.37 28.51
N LYS A 1016 1.11 34.74 29.24
CA LYS A 1016 2.42 35.03 28.67
C LYS A 1016 3.09 33.79 28.07
N SER A 1017 3.07 32.65 28.77
CA SER A 1017 3.64 31.39 28.23
C SER A 1017 2.86 30.86 27.03
N LYS A 1018 1.53 30.98 27.01
CA LYS A 1018 0.68 30.58 25.87
C LYS A 1018 0.89 31.48 24.65
N ALA A 1019 1.08 32.77 24.87
CA ALA A 1019 1.42 33.74 23.83
C ALA A 1019 2.81 33.48 23.23
N LEU A 1020 3.81 33.25 24.09
CA LEU A 1020 5.21 33.04 23.71
C LEU A 1020 5.38 31.86 22.72
N TYR A 1021 4.62 30.79 22.92
CA TYR A 1021 4.69 29.59 22.08
C TYR A 1021 4.28 29.87 20.63
N ALA A 1022 3.09 30.43 20.41
CA ALA A 1022 2.61 30.71 19.05
C ALA A 1022 3.47 31.77 18.36
N ALA A 1023 3.96 32.77 19.09
CA ALA A 1023 4.91 33.75 18.58
C ALA A 1023 6.19 33.09 18.03
N TYR A 1024 6.75 32.11 18.74
CA TYR A 1024 7.88 31.32 18.26
C TYR A 1024 7.57 30.57 16.97
N LEU A 1025 6.39 29.95 16.87
CA LEU A 1025 5.98 29.22 15.67
C LEU A 1025 5.81 30.14 14.46
N ILE A 1026 5.25 31.35 14.65
CA ILE A 1026 5.11 32.36 13.59
C ILE A 1026 6.48 32.79 13.08
N LEU A 1027 7.36 33.23 13.98
CA LEU A 1027 8.69 33.73 13.59
C LEU A 1027 9.53 32.63 12.95
N SER A 1028 9.41 31.38 13.43
CA SER A 1028 10.08 30.22 12.83
C SER A 1028 9.55 29.92 11.42
N SER A 1029 8.23 29.96 11.21
CA SER A 1029 7.63 29.79 9.89
C SER A 1029 8.03 30.90 8.91
N VAL A 1030 8.06 32.17 9.35
CA VAL A 1030 8.49 33.31 8.52
C VAL A 1030 9.97 33.19 8.15
N ARG A 1031 10.83 32.79 9.09
CA ARG A 1031 12.25 32.56 8.83
C ARG A 1031 12.46 31.45 7.80
N ASN A 1032 11.74 30.34 7.92
CA ASN A 1032 11.83 29.21 6.98
C ASN A 1032 11.26 29.54 5.59
N ALA A 1033 10.46 30.60 5.45
CA ALA A 1033 9.94 31.06 4.16
C ALA A 1033 10.86 32.10 3.47
N ARG A 1034 11.84 32.67 4.18
CA ARG A 1034 12.85 33.61 3.64
C ARG A 1034 14.20 32.95 3.32
N LEU A 1035 14.46 31.77 3.89
CA LEU A 1035 15.55 30.86 3.53
C LEU A 1035 15.11 30.01 2.34
#